data_AF-A0A3B8Z142-F1
#
_entry.id   AF-A0A3B8Z142-F1
#
_cell.length_a   1.000
_cell.length_b   1.000
_cell.length_c   1.000
_cell.angle_alpha   90.00
_cell.angle_beta   90.00
_cell.angle_gamma   90.00
#
_symmetry.space_group_name_H-M   'P 1'
#
loop_
_entity.id
_entity.type
_entity.pdbx_description
1 polymer ?
#
loop_
_entity_poly.entity_id
_entity_poly.type
_entity_poly.pdbx_seq_one_letter_code
_entity_poly.pdbx_strand_id
1 'polypeptide(L)'
;ITDISGWRIDGIGYTFPTGTLVNPGSYIVIAKTPSAGEFGPFTGSIDNGGERLRLYNQSDRLMDELDFGDDARWPAAADGSGATLAKRKDYTASGKSDLWTYSEQLGGTRLAANFPDAEGPPPTTTVGLITLADVWRYKDTSADPGAGWAASAHPIGGDWKSGAGGIGFESGTTISLGTVLSHPNANPSYVSTYYYEREFDLSAAQLSGLQSLKLRHGFDDGAVVYLNGTEVLRVNMPAGVIDASTTALRGVEIDNLSADMTLPTSALVSGSNRISVEVHQERIGSSDTVFGVELDVEFAGVNPSSVPMLSFNEVPPATETSFWVELVNNGPANIDLTGIVISAGNDPLRQYQLEAGQLAPEALLLIDEATLGFKPADGEKLFLFDANETVVLDAREVTGRLRGRAKERKGTWCYPNIATPGLPNIFVFNQDIVISEIAYSPPGLGGSPGVPPTFDVMPLVVMGDSWRYNSADVDLAPDWATEEHPSVGDWKTATGPIGFETGALPVSLSTVLRNYTSSTVTYYYETDFIVSAEVFNTAESLVITHQIDDGAAFYINGVRVGEFNFSSGALNPETLASPSVGNAAIETLQIPVSSLMIGANRLSVEVHQSSTGSSDTVFGVGLDARVQTSPGMAALPFRNSDNQWIEIANRGASAVDLGGWDFDRGVAFSFPAGTILAPGEHACVARDSALFTAAFPGARLLGEFSGSLSRTSEYILLRDAHRNPVDELRYFDGGRWPKAADGGGSTLELRDLNADNGDAVAWAASDESSRTEWKTYTYRERAASSRGPDNQWREFNMGLLSDGEMLIDDISVIENPDGGAVQKLSDTTFNNAAAWKLVGNHRHGEIIDDPDTPGNKVLRIVATGATEHMHNQIFTKLSSPISNGTEYEISFRARWVSGSRQLHTRLYFNRCANVNLIDRPQDVGAPSAP
;
A
#
# COMPACT_ATOMS: atom_id res chain seq x y z
N ILE A 1 -23.41 25.58 0.09
CA ILE A 1 -23.92 24.39 -0.61
C ILE A 1 -22.79 23.82 -1.46
N THR A 2 -22.54 22.52 -1.41
CA THR A 2 -21.47 21.84 -2.15
C THR A 2 -22.11 20.96 -3.21
N ASP A 3 -21.66 21.07 -4.45
CA ASP A 3 -22.06 20.16 -5.52
C ASP A 3 -21.18 18.90 -5.47
N ILE A 4 -21.82 17.75 -5.22
CA ILE A 4 -21.16 16.45 -5.16
C ILE A 4 -21.49 15.56 -6.36
N SER A 5 -22.02 16.14 -7.44
CA SER A 5 -22.26 15.43 -8.70
C SER A 5 -21.00 14.67 -9.14
N GLY A 6 -21.15 13.39 -9.45
CA GLY A 6 -20.04 12.55 -9.92
C GLY A 6 -18.98 12.21 -8.87
N TRP A 7 -19.16 12.60 -7.60
CA TRP A 7 -18.37 12.04 -6.50
C TRP A 7 -18.70 10.56 -6.36
N ARG A 8 -17.76 9.76 -5.86
CA ARG A 8 -17.96 8.31 -5.68
C ARG A 8 -17.43 7.82 -4.35
N ILE A 9 -17.99 6.70 -3.90
CA ILE A 9 -17.50 5.93 -2.76
C ILE A 9 -17.02 4.57 -3.26
N ASP A 10 -15.70 4.40 -3.26
CA ASP A 10 -15.08 3.11 -3.51
C ASP A 10 -15.26 2.23 -2.25
N GLY A 11 -15.36 0.91 -2.45
CA GLY A 11 -15.74 -0.07 -1.42
C GLY A 11 -17.20 -0.53 -1.58
N ILE A 12 -18.14 0.41 -1.78
CA ILE A 12 -19.56 0.09 -2.02
C ILE A 12 -20.01 0.30 -3.47
N GLY A 13 -19.15 0.83 -4.34
CA GLY A 13 -19.43 1.00 -5.76
C GLY A 13 -20.61 1.95 -6.02
N TYR A 14 -20.59 3.13 -5.40
CA TYR A 14 -21.64 4.14 -5.53
C TYR A 14 -21.11 5.46 -6.10
N THR A 15 -21.84 6.05 -7.05
CA THR A 15 -21.53 7.37 -7.63
C THR A 15 -22.75 8.27 -7.52
N PHE A 16 -22.56 9.48 -7.02
CA PHE A 16 -23.64 10.45 -6.85
C PHE A 16 -24.15 10.98 -8.20
N PRO A 17 -25.48 11.02 -8.43
CA PRO A 17 -26.07 11.54 -9.65
C PRO A 17 -25.75 13.02 -9.91
N THR A 18 -25.84 13.43 -11.17
CA THR A 18 -25.74 14.85 -11.57
C THR A 18 -26.82 15.69 -10.90
N GLY A 19 -26.44 16.87 -10.40
CA GLY A 19 -27.32 17.80 -9.69
C GLY A 19 -27.41 17.57 -8.19
N THR A 20 -26.57 16.70 -7.61
CA THR A 20 -26.60 16.41 -6.17
C THR A 20 -25.95 17.55 -5.38
N LEU A 21 -26.77 18.31 -4.65
CA LEU A 21 -26.34 19.46 -3.85
C LEU A 21 -26.48 19.18 -2.35
N VAL A 22 -25.42 19.45 -1.59
CA VAL A 22 -25.37 19.23 -0.13
C VAL A 22 -25.28 20.56 0.61
N ASN A 23 -26.18 20.78 1.56
CA ASN A 23 -26.13 21.98 2.38
C ASN A 23 -25.08 21.84 3.51
N PRO A 24 -24.49 22.94 3.97
CA PRO A 24 -23.63 22.89 5.15
C PRO A 24 -24.40 22.29 6.33
N GLY A 25 -23.84 21.26 6.98
CA GLY A 25 -24.45 20.59 8.14
C GLY A 25 -25.60 19.63 7.82
N SER A 26 -25.96 19.41 6.55
CA SER A 26 -26.94 18.38 6.20
C SER A 26 -26.30 16.99 6.13
N TYR A 27 -27.08 15.97 6.46
CA TYR A 27 -26.67 14.57 6.39
C TYR A 27 -27.27 13.90 5.16
N ILE A 28 -26.50 13.00 4.55
CA ILE A 28 -26.94 12.15 3.44
C ILE A 28 -26.79 10.71 3.87
N VAL A 29 -27.80 9.89 3.58
CA VAL A 29 -27.74 8.44 3.73
C VAL A 29 -27.65 7.80 2.35
N ILE A 30 -26.75 6.83 2.23
CA ILE A 30 -26.63 5.96 1.06
C ILE A 30 -26.91 4.55 1.53
N ALA A 31 -27.94 3.92 0.99
CA ALA A 31 -28.42 2.62 1.45
C ALA A 31 -28.45 1.60 0.31
N LYS A 32 -28.30 0.32 0.67
CA LYS A 32 -28.50 -0.80 -0.26
C LYS A 32 -29.97 -0.97 -0.65
N THR A 33 -30.87 -0.56 0.25
CA THR A 33 -32.31 -0.49 0.03
C THR A 33 -32.78 0.90 0.50
N PRO A 34 -32.72 1.91 -0.38
CA PRO A 34 -32.99 3.30 0.00
C PRO A 34 -34.47 3.54 0.27
N SER A 35 -34.75 4.32 1.33
CA SER A 35 -36.07 4.91 1.59
C SER A 35 -36.21 6.28 0.93
N ALA A 36 -37.41 6.89 1.00
CA ALA A 36 -37.63 8.24 0.48
C ALA A 36 -36.63 9.25 1.10
N GLY A 37 -35.92 10.00 0.25
CA GLY A 37 -34.90 10.96 0.68
C GLY A 37 -33.48 10.40 0.88
N GLU A 38 -33.30 9.08 0.79
CA GLU A 38 -32.00 8.42 0.81
C GLU A 38 -31.48 8.15 -0.62
N PHE A 39 -30.16 8.06 -0.77
CA PHE A 39 -29.50 7.71 -2.03
C PHE A 39 -29.25 6.20 -2.11
N GLY A 40 -29.27 5.63 -3.31
CA GLY A 40 -29.01 4.21 -3.53
C GLY A 40 -29.70 3.67 -4.79
N PRO A 41 -29.74 2.34 -4.98
CA PRO A 41 -28.99 1.35 -4.21
C PRO A 41 -27.49 1.38 -4.56
N PHE A 42 -26.61 1.17 -3.58
CA PHE A 42 -25.20 0.87 -3.88
C PHE A 42 -25.05 -0.62 -4.26
N THR A 43 -24.03 -0.94 -5.06
CA THR A 43 -23.90 -2.27 -5.68
C THR A 43 -22.99 -3.23 -4.91
N GLY A 44 -22.04 -2.69 -4.13
CA GLY A 44 -21.14 -3.46 -3.29
C GLY A 44 -21.78 -3.97 -1.99
N SER A 45 -20.93 -4.29 -1.03
CA SER A 45 -21.31 -4.65 0.33
C SER A 45 -20.42 -3.92 1.32
N ILE A 46 -20.93 -3.71 2.53
CA ILE A 46 -20.14 -3.29 3.67
C ILE A 46 -19.93 -4.57 4.47
N ASP A 47 -18.70 -5.09 4.47
CA ASP A 47 -18.39 -6.37 5.12
C ASP A 47 -18.43 -6.21 6.65
N ASN A 48 -19.02 -7.19 7.33
CA ASN A 48 -19.09 -7.21 8.79
C ASN A 48 -17.71 -7.39 9.42
N GLY A 49 -16.78 -8.07 8.73
CA GLY A 49 -15.38 -8.21 9.16
C GLY A 49 -14.52 -6.96 8.94
N GLY A 50 -15.05 -5.95 8.23
CA GLY A 50 -14.34 -4.72 7.89
C GLY A 50 -14.20 -4.47 6.40
N GLU A 51 -14.15 -3.18 6.03
CA GLU A 51 -14.02 -2.74 4.65
C GLU A 51 -13.33 -1.36 4.63
N ARG A 52 -12.68 -1.04 3.50
CA ARG A 52 -12.08 0.28 3.30
C ARG A 52 -12.95 1.14 2.39
N LEU A 53 -13.54 2.18 2.97
CA LEU A 53 -14.37 3.15 2.26
C LEU A 53 -13.54 4.38 1.89
N ARG A 54 -13.63 4.80 0.62
CA ARG A 54 -12.94 6.00 0.12
C ARG A 54 -13.88 6.91 -0.64
N LEU A 55 -14.01 8.14 -0.18
CA LEU A 55 -14.77 9.18 -0.86
C LEU A 55 -13.87 9.95 -1.82
N TYR A 56 -14.16 9.88 -3.12
CA TYR A 56 -13.48 10.65 -4.15
C TYR A 56 -14.40 11.72 -4.73
N ASN A 57 -13.83 12.88 -5.05
CA ASN A 57 -14.55 13.86 -5.85
C ASN A 57 -14.51 13.53 -7.35
N GLN A 58 -15.21 14.35 -8.15
CA GLN A 58 -15.25 14.23 -9.62
C GLN A 58 -13.89 14.36 -10.34
N SER A 59 -12.81 14.72 -9.66
CA SER A 59 -11.45 14.84 -10.20
C SER A 59 -10.50 13.80 -9.62
N ASP A 60 -11.03 12.70 -9.09
CA ASP A 60 -10.28 11.58 -8.49
C ASP A 60 -9.43 11.96 -7.27
N ARG A 61 -9.75 13.08 -6.60
CA ARG A 61 -9.08 13.46 -5.35
C ARG A 61 -9.78 12.80 -4.16
N LEU A 62 -9.00 12.11 -3.32
CA LEU A 62 -9.46 11.55 -2.06
C LEU A 62 -9.89 12.68 -1.11
N MET A 63 -11.12 12.59 -0.62
CA MET A 63 -11.75 13.57 0.28
C MET A 63 -11.84 13.06 1.71
N ASP A 64 -12.19 11.79 1.88
CA ASP A 64 -12.18 11.12 3.18
C ASP A 64 -11.99 9.62 3.01
N GLU A 65 -11.52 8.96 4.07
CA GLU A 65 -11.28 7.52 4.10
C GLU A 65 -11.56 6.94 5.49
N LEU A 66 -12.18 5.75 5.50
CA LEU A 66 -12.41 4.95 6.68
C LEU A 66 -12.00 3.50 6.39
N ASP A 67 -11.13 2.95 7.24
CA ASP A 67 -10.78 1.53 7.27
C ASP A 67 -11.28 0.98 8.60
N PHE A 68 -12.44 0.31 8.58
CA PHE A 68 -13.10 -0.23 9.77
C PHE A 68 -13.02 -1.76 9.80
N GLY A 69 -13.22 -2.35 10.98
CA GLY A 69 -13.17 -3.80 11.17
C GLY A 69 -13.94 -4.26 12.40
N ASP A 70 -13.82 -5.54 12.72
CA ASP A 70 -14.45 -6.22 13.85
C ASP A 70 -13.47 -6.51 15.01
N ASP A 71 -12.21 -6.06 14.90
CA ASP A 71 -11.23 -6.24 15.97
C ASP A 71 -11.59 -5.43 17.23
N ALA A 72 -10.93 -5.76 18.35
CA ALA A 72 -11.22 -5.16 19.66
C ALA A 72 -11.04 -3.63 19.76
N ARG A 73 -10.54 -2.95 18.71
CA ARG A 73 -10.48 -1.47 18.65
C ARG A 73 -11.82 -0.87 18.26
N TRP A 74 -12.66 -1.63 17.57
CA TRP A 74 -13.98 -1.19 17.13
C TRP A 74 -15.05 -1.56 18.18
N PRO A 75 -16.13 -0.76 18.28
CA PRO A 75 -17.16 -1.00 19.27
C PRO A 75 -17.97 -2.25 18.93
N ALA A 76 -17.88 -3.29 19.76
CA ALA A 76 -18.61 -4.55 19.58
C ALA A 76 -20.12 -4.37 19.46
N ALA A 77 -20.68 -3.29 20.02
CA ALA A 77 -22.11 -3.00 19.94
C ALA A 77 -22.55 -2.67 18.51
N ALA A 78 -21.70 -2.15 17.63
CA ALA A 78 -22.06 -1.87 16.24
C ALA A 78 -22.09 -3.14 15.35
N ASP A 79 -21.71 -4.29 15.90
CA ASP A 79 -21.53 -5.54 15.17
C ASP A 79 -22.55 -6.58 15.67
N GLY A 80 -23.69 -6.66 14.96
CA GLY A 80 -24.72 -7.69 15.18
C GLY A 80 -25.85 -7.32 16.16
N SER A 81 -25.73 -6.26 16.95
CA SER A 81 -26.82 -5.82 17.85
C SER A 81 -27.98 -5.13 17.12
N GLY A 82 -27.70 -4.53 15.95
CA GLY A 82 -28.58 -3.61 15.23
C GLY A 82 -28.23 -2.13 15.43
N ALA A 83 -27.37 -1.78 16.40
CA ALA A 83 -26.76 -0.45 16.46
C ALA A 83 -25.78 -0.23 15.30
N THR A 84 -25.58 1.03 14.92
CA THR A 84 -24.70 1.42 13.81
C THR A 84 -23.36 1.96 14.32
N LEU A 85 -22.31 1.80 13.53
CA LEU A 85 -21.03 2.44 13.79
C LEU A 85 -21.16 3.96 13.57
N ALA A 86 -20.92 4.74 14.61
CA ALA A 86 -21.22 6.17 14.65
C ALA A 86 -20.01 7.00 15.09
N LYS A 87 -19.74 8.10 14.38
CA LYS A 87 -18.61 8.99 14.67
C LYS A 87 -18.97 9.93 15.80
N ARG A 88 -18.15 9.98 16.85
CA ARG A 88 -18.42 10.75 18.08
C ARG A 88 -18.51 12.26 17.84
N LYS A 89 -17.72 12.77 16.89
CA LYS A 89 -17.67 14.20 16.54
C LYS A 89 -17.44 14.38 15.04
N ASP A 90 -18.34 15.12 14.40
CA ASP A 90 -18.40 15.26 12.94
C ASP A 90 -17.10 15.78 12.32
N TYR A 91 -16.42 16.72 12.99
CA TYR A 91 -15.22 17.41 12.49
C TYR A 91 -13.89 16.75 12.87
N THR A 92 -13.90 15.50 13.33
CA THR A 92 -12.67 14.76 13.68
C THR A 92 -12.22 13.85 12.54
N ALA A 93 -10.99 13.32 12.59
CA ALA A 93 -10.48 12.45 11.52
C ALA A 93 -11.22 11.09 11.50
N SER A 94 -11.49 10.52 10.32
CA SER A 94 -12.22 9.25 10.20
C SER A 94 -11.36 8.01 10.50
N GLY A 95 -10.03 8.06 10.28
CA GLY A 95 -9.16 6.88 10.42
C GLY A 95 -8.75 6.44 11.83
N LYS A 96 -9.26 7.06 12.91
CA LYS A 96 -8.97 6.65 14.30
C LYS A 96 -10.21 5.99 14.92
N SER A 97 -10.11 4.70 15.27
CA SER A 97 -11.20 3.93 15.89
C SER A 97 -11.76 4.58 17.16
N ASP A 98 -10.92 5.23 17.98
CA ASP A 98 -11.35 5.87 19.23
C ASP A 98 -12.28 7.09 19.03
N LEU A 99 -12.31 7.62 17.80
CA LEU A 99 -13.25 8.68 17.40
C LEU A 99 -14.61 8.13 16.96
N TRP A 100 -14.74 6.81 16.89
CA TRP A 100 -15.97 6.09 16.61
C TRP A 100 -16.51 5.42 17.88
N THR A 101 -17.80 5.15 17.85
CA THR A 101 -18.57 4.43 18.86
C THR A 101 -19.76 3.78 18.15
N TYR A 102 -20.74 3.30 18.89
CA TYR A 102 -22.01 2.82 18.37
C TYR A 102 -23.13 3.86 18.58
N SER A 103 -24.16 3.82 17.75
CA SER A 103 -25.40 4.55 17.99
C SER A 103 -26.13 3.92 19.19
N GLU A 104 -26.64 4.75 20.09
CA GLU A 104 -27.45 4.26 21.23
C GLU A 104 -28.74 3.60 20.74
N GLN A 105 -29.30 4.10 19.63
CA GLN A 105 -30.51 3.57 19.01
C GLN A 105 -30.20 2.45 18.01
N LEU A 106 -31.02 1.40 18.03
CA LEU A 106 -31.02 0.38 16.98
C LEU A 106 -31.40 1.01 15.63
N GLY A 107 -30.66 0.69 14.57
CA GLY A 107 -30.85 1.24 13.23
C GLY A 107 -30.16 2.60 12.97
N GLY A 108 -29.56 3.22 13.98
CA GLY A 108 -28.82 4.48 13.87
C GLY A 108 -29.68 5.72 13.64
N THR A 109 -29.04 6.88 13.51
CA THR A 109 -29.68 8.19 13.33
C THR A 109 -29.66 8.59 11.84
N ARG A 110 -30.51 7.97 11.04
CA ARG A 110 -30.57 8.24 9.59
C ARG A 110 -30.92 9.70 9.30
N LEU A 111 -30.21 10.30 8.35
CA LEU A 111 -30.40 11.70 7.88
C LEU A 111 -30.26 12.77 8.99
N ALA A 112 -29.70 12.42 10.14
CA ALA A 112 -29.56 13.29 11.30
C ALA A 112 -28.19 13.13 11.95
N ALA A 113 -27.89 14.00 12.91
CA ALA A 113 -26.67 13.91 13.71
C ALA A 113 -26.66 12.63 14.57
N ASN A 114 -25.49 11.99 14.67
CA ASN A 114 -25.30 10.76 15.46
C ASN A 114 -25.59 10.96 16.95
N PHE A 115 -25.23 12.12 17.50
CA PHE A 115 -25.33 12.46 18.90
C PHE A 115 -25.88 13.88 19.06
N PRO A 116 -27.22 14.08 18.96
CA PRO A 116 -27.82 15.40 19.14
C PRO A 116 -27.64 15.91 20.58
N ASP A 117 -27.59 17.23 20.76
CA ASP A 117 -27.42 17.85 22.07
C ASP A 117 -28.51 17.40 23.07
N ALA A 118 -28.12 17.07 24.30
CA ALA A 118 -28.99 16.47 25.32
C ALA A 118 -30.21 17.33 25.72
N GLU A 119 -30.21 18.64 25.42
CA GLU A 119 -31.32 19.56 25.69
C GLU A 119 -32.28 19.74 24.50
N GLY A 120 -32.02 19.11 23.36
CA GLY A 120 -32.93 19.11 22.20
C GLY A 120 -34.15 18.20 22.39
N PRO A 121 -35.22 18.38 21.58
CA PRO A 121 -36.27 17.38 21.50
C PRO A 121 -35.68 16.02 21.07
N PRO A 122 -36.20 14.88 21.57
CA PRO A 122 -35.69 13.57 21.18
C PRO A 122 -35.70 13.42 19.66
N PRO A 123 -34.64 12.86 19.06
CA PRO A 123 -34.56 12.72 17.60
C PRO A 123 -35.72 11.85 17.12
N THR A 124 -36.33 12.19 15.98
CA THR A 124 -37.43 11.42 15.39
C THR A 124 -36.88 10.45 14.35
N THR A 125 -37.27 9.18 14.41
CA THR A 125 -36.90 8.17 13.41
C THR A 125 -38.05 7.98 12.42
N THR A 126 -37.83 8.23 11.13
CA THR A 126 -38.81 8.00 10.07
C THR A 126 -38.59 6.63 9.42
N VAL A 127 -39.64 5.83 9.29
CA VAL A 127 -39.63 4.51 8.63
C VAL A 127 -40.70 4.49 7.53
N GLY A 128 -40.31 4.11 6.31
CA GLY A 128 -41.26 3.89 5.23
C GLY A 128 -42.01 2.58 5.40
N LEU A 129 -43.32 2.67 5.60
CA LEU A 129 -44.23 1.51 5.74
C LEU A 129 -44.76 1.02 4.40
N ILE A 130 -45.00 1.93 3.46
CA ILE A 130 -45.44 1.62 2.10
C ILE A 130 -44.70 2.53 1.12
N THR A 131 -44.05 1.92 0.12
CA THR A 131 -43.41 2.64 -0.98
C THR A 131 -44.31 2.69 -2.22
N LEU A 132 -44.03 3.61 -3.14
CA LEU A 132 -44.82 3.74 -4.37
C LEU A 132 -44.84 2.45 -5.21
N ALA A 133 -43.80 1.62 -5.16
CA ALA A 133 -43.68 0.39 -5.94
C ALA A 133 -44.34 -0.83 -5.27
N ASP A 134 -44.78 -0.71 -4.02
CA ASP A 134 -45.36 -1.81 -3.26
C ASP A 134 -46.58 -2.41 -3.96
N VAL A 135 -46.81 -3.71 -3.79
CA VAL A 135 -47.93 -4.40 -4.43
C VAL A 135 -49.23 -4.15 -3.69
N TRP A 136 -50.25 -3.73 -4.42
CA TRP A 136 -51.61 -3.47 -3.93
C TRP A 136 -52.60 -4.49 -4.47
N ARG A 137 -53.60 -4.83 -3.66
CA ARG A 137 -54.83 -5.44 -4.16
C ARG A 137 -55.75 -4.32 -4.62
N TYR A 138 -56.31 -4.46 -5.81
CA TYR A 138 -57.12 -3.40 -6.40
C TYR A 138 -58.34 -3.95 -7.15
N LYS A 139 -59.36 -3.10 -7.27
CA LYS A 139 -60.60 -3.36 -8.00
C LYS A 139 -60.84 -2.23 -9.00
N ASP A 140 -60.85 -2.59 -10.28
CA ASP A 140 -61.00 -1.68 -11.42
C ASP A 140 -62.27 -1.96 -12.24
N THR A 141 -63.32 -2.45 -11.58
CA THR A 141 -64.64 -2.75 -12.18
C THR A 141 -65.74 -1.96 -11.50
N SER A 142 -66.84 -1.68 -12.21
CA SER A 142 -67.91 -0.80 -11.74
C SER A 142 -68.82 -1.40 -10.65
N ALA A 143 -68.60 -2.65 -10.23
CA ALA A 143 -69.40 -3.27 -9.18
C ALA A 143 -69.11 -2.64 -7.81
N ASP A 144 -70.13 -2.27 -7.04
CA ASP A 144 -69.96 -1.72 -5.70
C ASP A 144 -69.59 -2.83 -4.71
N PRO A 145 -68.46 -2.75 -3.98
CA PRO A 145 -68.12 -3.72 -2.93
C PRO A 145 -69.02 -3.61 -1.69
N GLY A 146 -69.85 -2.56 -1.60
CA GLY A 146 -70.84 -2.35 -0.56
C GLY A 146 -70.31 -1.60 0.66
N ALA A 147 -71.24 -1.17 1.52
CA ALA A 147 -70.90 -0.46 2.76
C ALA A 147 -70.02 -1.33 3.67
N GLY A 148 -68.92 -0.76 4.17
CA GLY A 148 -67.99 -1.44 5.07
C GLY A 148 -66.93 -2.29 4.39
N TRP A 149 -66.73 -2.18 3.07
CA TRP A 149 -65.71 -2.92 2.32
C TRP A 149 -64.31 -2.82 2.95
N ALA A 150 -63.93 -1.63 3.45
CA ALA A 150 -62.63 -1.40 4.07
C ALA A 150 -62.40 -2.17 5.39
N ALA A 151 -63.43 -2.82 5.96
CA ALA A 151 -63.34 -3.54 7.23
C ALA A 151 -62.69 -4.94 7.12
N SER A 152 -62.65 -5.56 5.95
CA SER A 152 -62.01 -6.86 5.73
C SER A 152 -61.22 -6.93 4.42
N ALA A 153 -60.15 -7.73 4.39
CA ALA A 153 -59.37 -7.96 3.19
C ALA A 153 -60.13 -8.79 2.15
N HIS A 154 -59.91 -8.49 0.88
CA HIS A 154 -60.54 -9.16 -0.25
C HIS A 154 -59.60 -10.18 -0.89
N PRO A 155 -60.09 -11.40 -1.19
CA PRO A 155 -59.27 -12.40 -1.87
C PRO A 155 -59.01 -11.97 -3.32
N ILE A 156 -57.80 -12.25 -3.82
CA ILE A 156 -57.47 -12.08 -5.24
C ILE A 156 -58.22 -13.12 -6.06
N GLY A 157 -58.89 -12.68 -7.13
CA GLY A 157 -59.73 -13.50 -8.00
C GLY A 157 -61.14 -12.92 -8.15
N GLY A 158 -61.71 -13.01 -9.36
CA GLY A 158 -62.94 -12.30 -9.70
C GLY A 158 -62.65 -10.82 -10.01
N ASP A 159 -63.32 -9.90 -9.31
CA ASP A 159 -63.18 -8.45 -9.51
C ASP A 159 -61.93 -7.83 -8.85
N TRP A 160 -61.26 -8.55 -7.95
CA TRP A 160 -60.05 -8.10 -7.26
C TRP A 160 -58.78 -8.66 -7.90
N LYS A 161 -57.86 -7.76 -8.25
CA LYS A 161 -56.57 -8.00 -8.90
C LYS A 161 -55.43 -7.59 -7.97
N SER A 162 -54.19 -7.85 -8.39
CA SER A 162 -52.98 -7.46 -7.67
C SER A 162 -51.95 -6.91 -8.65
N GLY A 163 -51.26 -5.83 -8.26
CA GLY A 163 -50.26 -5.18 -9.12
C GLY A 163 -49.36 -4.24 -8.33
N ALA A 164 -48.18 -3.92 -8.88
CA ALA A 164 -47.26 -2.94 -8.30
C ALA A 164 -47.89 -1.54 -8.28
N GLY A 165 -47.62 -0.76 -7.23
CA GLY A 165 -48.16 0.57 -7.02
C GLY A 165 -47.74 1.59 -8.09
N GLY A 166 -48.37 2.78 -8.06
CA GLY A 166 -48.48 3.60 -9.27
C GLY A 166 -49.45 2.92 -10.24
N ILE A 167 -50.73 2.86 -9.85
CA ILE A 167 -51.76 2.15 -10.60
C ILE A 167 -52.61 3.18 -11.32
N GLY A 168 -52.71 3.09 -12.65
CA GLY A 168 -53.49 4.07 -13.38
C GLY A 168 -53.38 3.98 -14.88
N PHE A 169 -54.00 4.96 -15.53
CA PHE A 169 -53.85 5.25 -16.94
C PHE A 169 -53.72 6.78 -17.07
N GLU A 170 -52.49 7.27 -17.25
CA GLU A 170 -52.24 8.68 -17.55
C GLU A 170 -50.93 8.84 -18.33
N SER A 171 -50.89 9.79 -19.28
CA SER A 171 -49.75 9.99 -20.19
C SER A 171 -48.86 11.19 -19.82
N GLY A 172 -49.35 12.12 -19.01
CA GLY A 172 -48.66 13.32 -18.53
C GLY A 172 -48.01 13.19 -17.15
N THR A 173 -48.35 12.17 -16.36
CA THR A 173 -47.83 12.03 -14.99
C THR A 173 -46.33 11.71 -14.95
N THR A 174 -45.61 12.28 -13.97
CA THR A 174 -44.23 11.90 -13.67
C THR A 174 -44.13 10.81 -12.59
N ILE A 175 -45.27 10.42 -11.99
CA ILE A 175 -45.37 9.25 -11.12
C ILE A 175 -45.14 7.99 -11.96
N SER A 176 -44.23 7.11 -11.52
CA SER A 176 -43.98 5.85 -12.21
C SER A 176 -45.19 4.91 -12.07
N LEU A 177 -45.85 4.57 -13.19
CA LEU A 177 -46.99 3.65 -13.18
C LEU A 177 -46.52 2.19 -13.25
N GLY A 178 -46.42 1.52 -12.10
CA GLY A 178 -46.07 0.10 -11.99
C GLY A 178 -47.16 -0.85 -12.51
N THR A 179 -48.43 -0.43 -12.49
CA THR A 179 -49.55 -1.17 -13.07
C THR A 179 -50.40 -0.28 -13.96
N VAL A 180 -50.36 -0.53 -15.28
CA VAL A 180 -51.16 0.23 -16.24
C VAL A 180 -52.55 -0.38 -16.37
N LEU A 181 -53.58 0.41 -16.10
CA LEU A 181 -54.97 0.03 -16.27
C LEU A 181 -55.43 0.19 -17.73
N SER A 182 -56.53 -0.46 -18.08
CA SER A 182 -57.18 -0.20 -19.37
C SER A 182 -57.77 1.21 -19.39
N HIS A 183 -57.80 1.85 -20.57
CA HIS A 183 -58.32 3.20 -20.73
C HIS A 183 -59.73 3.32 -20.12
N PRO A 184 -59.96 4.23 -19.14
CA PRO A 184 -61.22 4.29 -18.38
C PRO A 184 -62.47 4.44 -19.25
N ASN A 185 -62.35 5.12 -20.39
CA ASN A 185 -63.43 5.36 -21.36
C ASN A 185 -63.77 4.16 -22.26
N ALA A 186 -63.00 3.07 -22.20
CA ALA A 186 -63.16 1.91 -23.07
C ALA A 186 -63.79 0.68 -22.36
N ASN A 187 -64.13 0.78 -21.08
CA ASN A 187 -64.65 -0.36 -20.29
C ASN A 187 -66.21 -0.36 -20.28
N PRO A 188 -66.90 -1.45 -20.68
CA PRO A 188 -68.36 -1.54 -20.59
C PRO A 188 -68.83 -1.43 -19.12
N SER A 189 -69.76 -0.50 -18.87
CA SER A 189 -70.09 0.06 -17.54
C SER A 189 -68.93 0.89 -16.97
N TYR A 190 -68.90 2.18 -17.32
CA TYR A 190 -67.87 3.14 -16.88
C TYR A 190 -67.58 3.01 -15.37
N VAL A 191 -66.29 2.92 -15.03
CA VAL A 191 -65.83 2.83 -13.65
C VAL A 191 -65.64 4.24 -13.11
N SER A 192 -66.49 4.65 -12.17
CA SER A 192 -66.40 5.95 -11.50
C SER A 192 -65.61 5.91 -10.19
N THR A 193 -65.40 4.72 -9.63
CA THR A 193 -64.69 4.52 -8.35
C THR A 193 -63.80 3.29 -8.43
N TYR A 194 -62.54 3.45 -8.05
CA TYR A 194 -61.51 2.41 -7.98
C TYR A 194 -61.16 2.14 -6.52
N TYR A 195 -60.91 0.88 -6.17
CA TYR A 195 -60.62 0.50 -4.78
C TYR A 195 -59.24 -0.14 -4.68
N TYR A 196 -58.50 0.19 -3.62
CA TYR A 196 -57.14 -0.26 -3.37
C TYR A 196 -56.98 -0.64 -1.90
N GLU A 197 -56.27 -1.73 -1.61
CA GLU A 197 -55.95 -2.12 -0.23
C GLU A 197 -54.58 -2.82 -0.11
N ARG A 198 -53.95 -2.62 1.05
CA ARG A 198 -52.66 -3.24 1.41
C ARG A 198 -52.46 -3.30 2.92
N GLU A 199 -51.81 -4.35 3.39
CA GLU A 199 -51.35 -4.52 4.77
C GLU A 199 -49.95 -3.96 5.03
N PHE A 200 -49.72 -3.51 6.26
CA PHE A 200 -48.41 -3.19 6.84
C PHE A 200 -48.40 -3.54 8.33
N ASP A 201 -47.23 -3.89 8.88
CA ASP A 201 -47.13 -4.33 10.27
C ASP A 201 -46.46 -3.28 11.17
N LEU A 202 -46.89 -3.20 12.43
CA LEU A 202 -46.26 -2.41 13.49
C LEU A 202 -45.98 -3.28 14.72
N SER A 203 -44.77 -3.23 15.28
CA SER A 203 -44.47 -3.89 16.57
C SER A 203 -45.12 -3.14 17.74
N ALA A 204 -45.24 -3.80 18.89
CA ALA A 204 -45.75 -3.15 20.11
C ALA A 204 -44.86 -1.96 20.55
N ALA A 205 -43.54 -2.10 20.39
CA ALA A 205 -42.57 -1.04 20.67
C ALA A 205 -42.76 0.15 19.72
N GLN A 206 -42.86 -0.12 18.41
CA GLN A 206 -43.12 0.90 17.38
C GLN A 206 -44.42 1.66 17.65
N LEU A 207 -45.50 0.94 17.98
CA LEU A 207 -46.78 1.58 18.30
C LEU A 207 -46.69 2.45 19.57
N SER A 208 -45.92 2.04 20.57
CA SER A 208 -45.73 2.83 21.80
C SER A 208 -44.93 4.12 21.58
N GLY A 209 -43.97 4.09 20.65
CA GLY A 209 -43.11 5.22 20.30
C GLY A 209 -43.65 6.10 19.18
N LEU A 210 -44.85 5.81 18.67
CA LEU A 210 -45.41 6.46 17.48
C LEU A 210 -45.69 7.96 17.73
N GLN A 211 -45.04 8.82 16.95
CA GLN A 211 -45.27 10.27 16.95
C GLN A 211 -46.24 10.69 15.84
N SER A 212 -46.03 10.22 14.61
CA SER A 212 -46.86 10.61 13.47
C SER A 212 -46.94 9.52 12.40
N LEU A 213 -48.02 9.52 11.62
CA LEU A 213 -48.18 8.73 10.41
C LEU A 213 -48.45 9.69 9.26
N LYS A 214 -47.61 9.66 8.22
CA LYS A 214 -47.62 10.61 7.11
C LYS A 214 -47.91 9.89 5.80
N LEU A 215 -48.85 10.45 5.04
CA LEU A 215 -49.25 9.98 3.72
C LEU A 215 -48.85 11.02 2.68
N ARG A 216 -48.15 10.57 1.63
CA ARG A 216 -48.08 11.28 0.34
C ARG A 216 -48.86 10.48 -0.69
N HIS A 217 -49.59 11.16 -1.56
CA HIS A 217 -50.50 10.50 -2.48
C HIS A 217 -50.51 11.13 -3.88
N GLY A 218 -50.86 10.33 -4.87
CA GLY A 218 -51.29 10.77 -6.20
C GLY A 218 -52.67 10.20 -6.45
N PHE A 219 -53.72 10.96 -6.11
CA PHE A 219 -55.11 10.52 -6.22
C PHE A 219 -55.82 11.39 -7.26
N ASP A 220 -56.30 10.76 -8.32
CA ASP A 220 -57.00 11.40 -9.42
C ASP A 220 -58.38 10.73 -9.60
N ASP A 221 -59.49 11.42 -9.31
CA ASP A 221 -59.62 12.87 -9.02
C ASP A 221 -59.76 13.19 -7.52
N GLY A 222 -60.43 12.32 -6.76
CA GLY A 222 -60.65 12.45 -5.32
C GLY A 222 -60.58 11.10 -4.62
N ALA A 223 -60.40 11.08 -3.31
CA ALA A 223 -60.26 9.83 -2.58
C ALA A 223 -60.77 9.88 -1.14
N VAL A 224 -61.10 8.70 -0.62
CA VAL A 224 -61.32 8.45 0.81
C VAL A 224 -60.37 7.35 1.26
N VAL A 225 -59.66 7.60 2.37
CA VAL A 225 -58.65 6.70 2.93
C VAL A 225 -59.14 6.17 4.28
N TYR A 226 -58.99 4.86 4.46
CA TYR A 226 -59.37 4.13 5.66
C TYR A 226 -58.16 3.41 6.25
N LEU A 227 -58.05 3.41 7.58
CA LEU A 227 -57.12 2.59 8.35
C LEU A 227 -57.92 1.61 9.20
N ASN A 228 -57.68 0.31 9.03
CA ASN A 228 -58.39 -0.76 9.73
C ASN A 228 -59.93 -0.59 9.68
N GLY A 229 -60.45 -0.16 8.53
CA GLY A 229 -61.88 0.10 8.30
C GLY A 229 -62.43 1.42 8.86
N THR A 230 -61.60 2.23 9.52
CA THR A 230 -61.98 3.57 10.01
C THR A 230 -61.57 4.62 8.99
N GLU A 231 -62.47 5.51 8.59
CA GLU A 231 -62.16 6.63 7.70
C GLU A 231 -61.21 7.61 8.41
N VAL A 232 -60.07 7.93 7.78
CA VAL A 232 -59.03 8.79 8.37
C VAL A 232 -58.69 10.02 7.54
N LEU A 233 -59.01 10.03 6.24
CA LEU A 233 -58.76 11.17 5.36
C LEU A 233 -59.74 11.20 4.18
N ARG A 234 -60.18 12.40 3.81
CA ARG A 234 -60.83 12.70 2.53
C ARG A 234 -59.99 13.70 1.75
N VAL A 235 -59.80 13.43 0.47
CA VAL A 235 -59.15 14.34 -0.48
C VAL A 235 -60.13 14.62 -1.60
N ASN A 236 -60.49 15.89 -1.81
CA ASN A 236 -61.35 16.31 -2.92
C ASN A 236 -62.74 15.62 -2.99
N MET A 237 -63.27 15.16 -1.85
CA MET A 237 -64.58 14.50 -1.74
C MET A 237 -65.59 15.36 -0.96
N PRO A 238 -66.90 15.27 -1.25
CA PRO A 238 -67.93 15.98 -0.49
C PRO A 238 -68.03 15.49 0.98
N ALA A 239 -68.69 16.29 1.82
CA ALA A 239 -69.07 15.85 3.16
C ALA A 239 -70.30 14.91 3.09
N GLY A 240 -70.48 14.06 4.10
CA GLY A 240 -71.60 13.12 4.19
C GLY A 240 -71.22 11.68 3.90
N VAL A 241 -72.23 10.83 3.66
CA VAL A 241 -72.00 9.41 3.30
C VAL A 241 -71.48 9.34 1.87
N ILE A 242 -70.39 8.60 1.67
CA ILE A 242 -69.79 8.34 0.36
C ILE A 242 -70.17 6.93 -0.08
N ASP A 243 -70.53 6.79 -1.34
CA ASP A 243 -70.78 5.52 -2.01
C ASP A 243 -70.08 5.48 -3.38
N ALA A 244 -70.12 4.32 -4.04
CA ALA A 244 -69.47 4.10 -5.34
C ALA A 244 -69.93 5.06 -6.47
N SER A 245 -71.07 5.73 -6.30
CA SER A 245 -71.63 6.69 -7.26
C SER A 245 -71.31 8.15 -6.93
N THR A 246 -70.73 8.41 -5.76
CA THR A 246 -70.34 9.74 -5.33
C THR A 246 -69.15 10.22 -6.15
N THR A 247 -69.24 11.42 -6.72
CA THR A 247 -68.17 12.00 -7.54
C THR A 247 -67.23 12.86 -6.71
N ALA A 248 -66.00 13.02 -7.19
CA ALA A 248 -65.08 14.03 -6.68
C ALA A 248 -65.64 15.45 -6.89
N LEU A 249 -65.17 16.42 -6.10
CA LEU A 249 -65.67 17.80 -6.15
C LEU A 249 -65.21 18.58 -7.39
N ARG A 250 -64.10 18.18 -8.00
CA ARG A 250 -63.47 18.78 -9.19
C ARG A 250 -62.44 17.84 -9.80
N GLY A 251 -62.09 18.03 -11.07
CA GLY A 251 -61.01 17.29 -11.73
C GLY A 251 -59.62 17.74 -11.26
N VAL A 252 -58.67 16.81 -11.17
CA VAL A 252 -57.28 17.04 -10.72
C VAL A 252 -56.28 16.24 -11.55
N GLU A 253 -55.37 16.95 -12.21
CA GLU A 253 -54.22 16.35 -12.89
C GLU A 253 -53.10 16.03 -11.88
N ILE A 254 -52.56 14.81 -11.91
CA ILE A 254 -51.51 14.36 -10.97
C ILE A 254 -50.16 14.22 -11.68
N ASP A 255 -49.32 15.25 -11.55
CA ASP A 255 -47.94 15.21 -12.06
C ASP A 255 -46.96 14.57 -11.07
N ASN A 256 -47.14 14.82 -9.76
CA ASN A 256 -46.26 14.39 -8.67
C ASN A 256 -47.08 13.96 -7.44
N LEU A 257 -46.45 13.24 -6.50
CA LEU A 257 -47.07 12.98 -5.20
C LEU A 257 -47.29 14.29 -4.42
N SER A 258 -48.31 14.31 -3.57
CA SER A 258 -48.64 15.41 -2.68
C SER A 258 -47.55 15.68 -1.64
N ALA A 259 -47.66 16.82 -0.96
CA ALA A 259 -46.91 17.08 0.27
C ALA A 259 -47.42 16.16 1.41
N ASP A 260 -46.60 15.98 2.45
CA ASP A 260 -46.94 15.15 3.61
C ASP A 260 -48.28 15.54 4.24
N MET A 261 -49.17 14.56 4.40
CA MET A 261 -50.42 14.69 5.12
C MET A 261 -50.40 13.79 6.35
N THR A 262 -50.62 14.36 7.54
CA THR A 262 -50.69 13.57 8.78
C THR A 262 -52.03 12.86 8.89
N LEU A 263 -51.99 11.54 9.06
CA LEU A 263 -53.16 10.70 9.29
C LEU A 263 -53.42 10.51 10.80
N PRO A 264 -54.69 10.49 11.24
CA PRO A 264 -55.07 9.99 12.56
C PRO A 264 -54.56 8.56 12.82
N THR A 265 -53.98 8.34 14.01
CA THR A 265 -53.31 7.07 14.37
C THR A 265 -54.12 6.20 15.32
N SER A 266 -55.28 6.67 15.78
CA SER A 266 -56.11 5.98 16.78
C SER A 266 -56.67 4.63 16.33
N ALA A 267 -56.65 4.34 15.03
CA ALA A 267 -57.12 3.09 14.45
C ALA A 267 -55.99 2.03 14.34
N LEU A 268 -54.73 2.40 14.60
CA LEU A 268 -53.58 1.50 14.50
C LEU A 268 -53.55 0.51 15.66
N VAL A 269 -53.11 -0.70 15.37
CA VAL A 269 -52.93 -1.79 16.33
C VAL A 269 -51.54 -2.40 16.22
N SER A 270 -51.08 -3.06 17.29
CA SER A 270 -49.87 -3.88 17.23
C SER A 270 -50.13 -5.09 16.34
N GLY A 271 -49.16 -5.43 15.50
CA GLY A 271 -49.29 -6.42 14.44
C GLY A 271 -49.78 -5.80 13.14
N SER A 272 -50.62 -6.54 12.42
CA SER A 272 -51.02 -6.18 11.06
C SER A 272 -52.11 -5.10 11.03
N ASN A 273 -51.85 -4.07 10.22
CA ASN A 273 -52.73 -2.97 9.91
C ASN A 273 -53.03 -2.95 8.41
N ARG A 274 -54.20 -2.46 8.01
CA ARG A 274 -54.58 -2.32 6.60
C ARG A 274 -54.92 -0.88 6.28
N ILE A 275 -54.36 -0.40 5.18
CA ILE A 275 -54.80 0.82 4.50
C ILE A 275 -55.69 0.46 3.32
N SER A 276 -56.82 1.13 3.20
CA SER A 276 -57.80 0.96 2.12
C SER A 276 -58.14 2.32 1.54
N VAL A 277 -58.20 2.44 0.21
CA VAL A 277 -58.45 3.70 -0.48
C VAL A 277 -59.49 3.48 -1.57
N GLU A 278 -60.50 4.34 -1.61
CA GLU A 278 -61.40 4.48 -2.75
C GLU A 278 -61.07 5.78 -3.48
N VAL A 279 -60.84 5.69 -4.79
CA VAL A 279 -60.50 6.83 -5.68
C VAL A 279 -61.68 7.05 -6.61
N HIS A 280 -62.26 8.25 -6.53
CA HIS A 280 -63.47 8.67 -7.23
C HIS A 280 -63.13 9.65 -8.35
N GLN A 281 -63.82 9.48 -9.48
CA GLN A 281 -63.73 10.36 -10.63
C GLN A 281 -64.69 11.57 -10.48
N GLU A 282 -64.36 12.72 -11.05
CA GLU A 282 -65.20 13.93 -11.03
C GLU A 282 -66.49 13.76 -11.84
N ARG A 283 -66.44 12.97 -12.91
CA ARG A 283 -67.58 12.67 -13.77
C ARG A 283 -67.51 11.28 -14.36
N ILE A 284 -68.67 10.80 -14.80
CA ILE A 284 -68.77 9.57 -15.59
C ILE A 284 -68.08 9.80 -16.95
N GLY A 285 -67.17 8.90 -17.33
CA GLY A 285 -66.39 9.00 -18.57
C GLY A 285 -65.14 9.87 -18.46
N SER A 286 -64.49 9.88 -17.29
CA SER A 286 -63.15 10.49 -17.11
C SER A 286 -62.10 9.81 -17.98
N SER A 287 -61.13 10.58 -18.48
CA SER A 287 -60.11 10.12 -19.43
C SER A 287 -59.00 9.26 -18.83
N ASP A 288 -58.85 9.35 -17.52
CA ASP A 288 -57.62 9.06 -16.81
C ASP A 288 -57.91 8.68 -15.36
N THR A 289 -56.92 8.09 -14.72
CA THR A 289 -56.91 7.84 -13.28
C THR A 289 -55.50 7.52 -12.84
N VAL A 290 -55.12 8.00 -11.66
CA VAL A 290 -53.83 7.75 -11.01
C VAL A 290 -54.06 7.42 -9.55
N PHE A 291 -53.43 6.33 -9.09
CA PHE A 291 -53.30 5.93 -7.70
C PHE A 291 -51.83 5.72 -7.36
N GLY A 292 -51.33 6.52 -6.42
CA GLY A 292 -50.03 6.34 -5.78
C GLY A 292 -50.11 6.68 -4.31
N VAL A 293 -49.42 5.91 -3.47
CA VAL A 293 -49.34 6.10 -2.02
C VAL A 293 -47.93 5.83 -1.55
N GLU A 294 -47.39 6.74 -0.76
CA GLU A 294 -46.26 6.51 0.13
C GLU A 294 -46.71 6.79 1.57
N LEU A 295 -46.41 5.85 2.47
CA LEU A 295 -46.81 5.91 3.86
C LEU A 295 -45.56 5.80 4.75
N ASP A 296 -45.27 6.85 5.50
CA ASP A 296 -44.14 6.93 6.42
C ASP A 296 -44.66 7.04 7.85
N VAL A 297 -43.95 6.42 8.81
CA VAL A 297 -44.22 6.56 10.24
C VAL A 297 -43.02 7.19 10.93
N GLU A 298 -43.29 8.05 11.91
CA GLU A 298 -42.30 8.70 12.74
C GLU A 298 -42.39 8.20 14.17
N PHE A 299 -41.24 7.81 14.74
CA PHE A 299 -41.11 7.37 16.12
C PHE A 299 -40.27 8.36 16.94
N ALA A 300 -40.59 8.50 18.23
CA ALA A 300 -39.73 9.18 19.17
C ALA A 300 -38.47 8.34 19.42
N GLY A 301 -37.30 8.90 19.14
CA GLY A 301 -36.02 8.34 19.56
C GLY A 301 -35.80 8.53 21.06
N VAL A 302 -34.80 7.83 21.60
CA VAL A 302 -34.46 7.89 23.01
C VAL A 302 -33.59 9.12 23.27
N ASN A 303 -33.89 9.87 24.34
CA ASN A 303 -33.02 10.96 24.79
C ASN A 303 -31.77 10.34 25.45
N PRO A 304 -30.54 10.65 25.00
CA PRO A 304 -29.31 10.06 25.53
C PRO A 304 -29.16 10.21 27.05
N SER A 305 -29.69 11.30 27.62
CA SER A 305 -29.64 11.59 29.06
C SER A 305 -30.55 10.70 29.92
N SER A 306 -31.40 9.87 29.31
CA SER A 306 -32.31 8.93 30.00
C SER A 306 -31.88 7.47 29.91
N VAL A 307 -30.79 7.17 29.18
CA VAL A 307 -30.29 5.80 29.01
C VAL A 307 -29.54 5.36 30.27
N PRO A 308 -29.85 4.17 30.84
CA PRO A 308 -29.08 3.63 31.96
C PRO A 308 -27.59 3.47 31.61
N MET A 309 -26.70 4.04 32.41
CA MET A 309 -25.24 3.89 32.25
C MET A 309 -24.74 2.54 32.82
N LEU A 310 -25.43 1.45 32.46
CA LEU A 310 -25.10 0.08 32.85
C LEU A 310 -24.18 -0.53 31.80
N SER A 311 -23.12 -1.22 32.22
CA SER A 311 -22.14 -1.80 31.30
C SER A 311 -21.62 -3.14 31.82
N PHE A 312 -21.13 -4.01 30.93
CA PHE A 312 -20.36 -5.19 31.34
C PHE A 312 -19.06 -4.74 32.02
N ASN A 313 -18.59 -5.45 33.04
CA ASN A 313 -17.41 -5.10 33.82
C ASN A 313 -16.29 -6.15 33.75
N GLU A 314 -16.63 -7.42 33.88
CA GLU A 314 -15.69 -8.54 33.84
C GLU A 314 -16.38 -9.77 33.24
N VAL A 315 -15.67 -10.49 32.36
CA VAL A 315 -16.17 -11.66 31.64
C VAL A 315 -15.03 -12.70 31.52
N PRO A 316 -15.21 -13.93 32.06
CA PRO A 316 -14.26 -15.03 31.93
C PRO A 316 -14.33 -15.69 30.53
N PRO A 317 -13.37 -16.56 30.17
CA PRO A 317 -13.47 -17.31 28.92
C PRO A 317 -14.63 -18.31 28.93
N ALA A 318 -15.11 -18.73 27.76
CA ALA A 318 -16.12 -19.78 27.66
C ALA A 318 -15.62 -21.15 28.21
N THR A 319 -14.32 -21.33 28.37
CA THR A 319 -13.76 -22.53 29.01
C THR A 319 -13.83 -22.52 30.54
N GLU A 320 -14.24 -21.40 31.15
CA GLU A 320 -14.40 -21.28 32.59
C GLU A 320 -15.44 -22.28 33.10
N THR A 321 -15.11 -22.97 34.20
CA THR A 321 -15.94 -24.07 34.73
C THR A 321 -17.27 -23.60 35.28
N SER A 322 -17.31 -22.39 35.79
CA SER A 322 -18.53 -21.70 36.21
C SER A 322 -18.52 -20.34 35.52
N PHE A 323 -19.14 -20.25 34.34
CA PHE A 323 -19.19 -19.00 33.61
C PHE A 323 -20.06 -17.98 34.34
N TRP A 324 -19.76 -16.70 34.17
CA TRP A 324 -20.49 -15.61 34.78
C TRP A 324 -20.27 -14.33 33.96
N VAL A 325 -21.15 -13.36 34.14
CA VAL A 325 -20.97 -12.00 33.63
C VAL A 325 -21.16 -11.04 34.78
N GLU A 326 -20.34 -9.99 34.82
CA GLU A 326 -20.51 -8.92 35.80
C GLU A 326 -20.90 -7.63 35.11
N LEU A 327 -21.85 -6.90 35.70
CA LEU A 327 -22.27 -5.58 35.27
C LEU A 327 -21.84 -4.53 36.29
N VAL A 328 -21.65 -3.29 35.84
CA VAL A 328 -21.35 -2.13 36.68
C VAL A 328 -22.22 -0.94 36.30
N ASN A 329 -22.70 -0.20 37.31
CA ASN A 329 -23.31 1.10 37.12
C ASN A 329 -22.24 2.19 37.04
N ASN A 330 -22.01 2.72 35.83
CA ASN A 330 -21.06 3.82 35.58
C ASN A 330 -21.68 5.21 35.77
N GLY A 331 -22.98 5.28 36.07
CA GLY A 331 -23.74 6.50 36.21
C GLY A 331 -23.72 7.08 37.64
N PRO A 332 -24.13 8.35 37.79
CA PRO A 332 -24.14 9.03 39.08
C PRO A 332 -25.38 8.70 39.95
N ALA A 333 -26.34 7.93 39.44
CA ALA A 333 -27.61 7.63 40.11
C ALA A 333 -27.90 6.12 40.10
N ASN A 334 -28.81 5.67 40.97
CA ASN A 334 -29.28 4.29 40.97
C ASN A 334 -29.95 3.95 39.62
N ILE A 335 -29.66 2.76 39.10
CA ILE A 335 -30.28 2.22 37.89
C ILE A 335 -31.37 1.22 38.27
N ASP A 336 -32.57 1.35 37.69
CA ASP A 336 -33.58 0.30 37.70
C ASP A 336 -33.19 -0.80 36.74
N LEU A 337 -33.06 -2.03 37.25
CA LEU A 337 -32.66 -3.19 36.46
C LEU A 337 -33.84 -3.87 35.77
N THR A 338 -35.07 -3.55 36.17
CA THR A 338 -36.26 -4.30 35.77
C THR A 338 -36.38 -4.41 34.25
N GLY A 339 -36.32 -5.64 33.73
CA GLY A 339 -36.57 -5.95 32.32
C GLY A 339 -35.39 -5.72 31.38
N ILE A 340 -34.26 -5.16 31.84
CA ILE A 340 -33.02 -5.04 31.05
C ILE A 340 -32.59 -6.44 30.56
N VAL A 341 -32.13 -6.56 29.31
CA VAL A 341 -31.84 -7.85 28.68
C VAL A 341 -30.34 -8.05 28.45
N ILE A 342 -29.81 -9.21 28.82
CA ILE A 342 -28.52 -9.73 28.36
C ILE A 342 -28.79 -10.77 27.27
N SER A 343 -28.14 -10.66 26.11
CA SER A 343 -28.29 -11.59 24.99
C SER A 343 -26.94 -12.08 24.49
N ALA A 344 -26.83 -13.37 24.13
CA ALA A 344 -25.68 -13.89 23.39
C ALA A 344 -25.99 -13.96 21.88
N GLY A 345 -25.12 -13.38 21.06
CA GLY A 345 -25.23 -13.40 19.60
C GLY A 345 -26.46 -12.69 19.04
N ASN A 346 -27.16 -11.89 19.87
CA ASN A 346 -28.48 -11.34 19.57
C ASN A 346 -29.50 -12.44 19.19
N ASP A 347 -29.39 -13.60 19.83
CA ASP A 347 -30.27 -14.74 19.62
C ASP A 347 -31.45 -14.67 20.61
N PRO A 348 -32.71 -14.56 20.12
CA PRO A 348 -33.90 -14.52 20.99
C PRO A 348 -34.07 -15.74 21.89
N LEU A 349 -33.41 -16.87 21.58
CA LEU A 349 -33.44 -18.07 22.42
C LEU A 349 -32.39 -18.06 23.54
N ARG A 350 -31.47 -17.09 23.52
CA ARG A 350 -30.36 -16.97 24.48
C ARG A 350 -30.32 -15.56 25.06
N GLN A 351 -31.44 -15.21 25.70
CA GLN A 351 -31.66 -13.95 26.40
C GLN A 351 -31.99 -14.19 27.87
N TYR A 352 -31.51 -13.29 28.74
CA TYR A 352 -31.82 -13.25 30.16
C TYR A 352 -32.31 -11.84 30.53
N GLN A 353 -33.49 -11.75 31.15
CA GLN A 353 -34.04 -10.50 31.67
C GLN A 353 -33.63 -10.34 33.13
N LEU A 354 -33.07 -9.18 33.48
CA LEU A 354 -32.70 -8.87 34.85
C LEU A 354 -33.94 -8.74 35.74
N GLU A 355 -33.86 -9.31 36.94
CA GLU A 355 -34.90 -9.21 37.96
C GLU A 355 -35.08 -7.78 38.47
N ALA A 356 -36.26 -7.48 39.02
CA ALA A 356 -36.57 -6.16 39.56
C ALA A 356 -35.63 -5.79 40.72
N GLY A 357 -34.97 -4.64 40.60
CA GLY A 357 -33.94 -4.21 41.54
C GLY A 357 -33.35 -2.86 41.20
N GLN A 358 -32.52 -2.35 42.11
CA GLN A 358 -31.79 -1.09 41.92
C GLN A 358 -30.30 -1.34 42.09
N LEU A 359 -29.49 -0.88 41.13
CA LEU A 359 -28.02 -0.94 41.23
C LEU A 359 -27.47 0.45 41.54
N ALA A 360 -26.84 0.61 42.70
CA ALA A 360 -26.24 1.88 43.12
C ALA A 360 -25.04 2.27 42.23
N PRO A 361 -24.65 3.56 42.19
CA PRO A 361 -23.44 4.01 41.50
C PRO A 361 -22.21 3.19 41.91
N GLU A 362 -21.39 2.81 40.93
CA GLU A 362 -20.18 1.97 41.07
C GLU A 362 -20.42 0.55 41.63
N ALA A 363 -21.66 0.15 41.93
CA ALA A 363 -21.96 -1.20 42.41
C ALA A 363 -21.85 -2.23 41.27
N LEU A 364 -21.40 -3.43 41.64
CA LEU A 364 -21.24 -4.58 40.75
C LEU A 364 -22.44 -5.53 40.90
N LEU A 365 -22.89 -6.10 39.78
CA LEU A 365 -23.90 -7.15 39.74
C LEU A 365 -23.31 -8.37 39.04
N LEU A 366 -23.07 -9.44 39.80
CA LEU A 366 -22.60 -10.72 39.30
C LEU A 366 -23.78 -11.62 38.93
N ILE A 367 -23.75 -12.20 37.74
CA ILE A 367 -24.77 -13.11 37.23
C ILE A 367 -24.07 -14.38 36.73
N ASP A 368 -24.40 -15.52 37.33
CA ASP A 368 -23.79 -16.80 36.97
C ASP A 368 -24.47 -17.48 35.77
N GLU A 369 -23.82 -18.49 35.20
CA GLU A 369 -24.32 -19.28 34.06
C GLU A 369 -25.69 -19.91 34.33
N ALA A 370 -25.93 -20.38 35.56
CA ALA A 370 -27.20 -20.99 35.94
C ALA A 370 -28.36 -19.98 35.90
N THR A 371 -28.08 -18.73 36.28
CA THR A 371 -29.03 -17.62 36.25
C THR A 371 -29.23 -17.11 34.83
N LEU A 372 -28.16 -16.98 34.03
CA LEU A 372 -28.24 -16.59 32.62
C LEU A 372 -29.05 -17.61 31.79
N GLY A 373 -28.93 -18.90 32.10
CA GLY A 373 -29.58 -19.98 31.34
C GLY A 373 -28.90 -20.30 30.00
N PHE A 374 -27.80 -19.61 29.67
CA PHE A 374 -26.99 -19.86 28.49
C PHE A 374 -25.51 -19.55 28.76
N LYS A 375 -24.66 -20.04 27.86
CA LYS A 375 -23.23 -19.79 27.85
C LYS A 375 -22.76 -19.42 26.44
N PRO A 376 -22.15 -18.25 26.23
CA PRO A 376 -21.62 -17.86 24.93
C PRO A 376 -20.34 -18.65 24.60
N ALA A 377 -20.05 -18.79 23.31
CA ALA A 377 -18.76 -19.33 22.85
C ALA A 377 -17.67 -18.25 22.82
N ASP A 378 -16.40 -18.64 22.84
CA ASP A 378 -15.30 -17.70 22.54
C ASP A 378 -15.45 -17.19 21.09
N GLY A 379 -15.32 -15.87 20.90
CA GLY A 379 -15.59 -15.16 19.64
C GLY A 379 -17.04 -14.68 19.51
N GLU A 380 -17.94 -15.10 20.41
CA GLU A 380 -19.34 -14.65 20.41
C GLU A 380 -19.52 -13.35 21.20
N LYS A 381 -20.47 -12.51 20.75
CA LYS A 381 -20.79 -11.24 21.40
C LYS A 381 -21.93 -11.37 22.40
N LEU A 382 -21.76 -10.76 23.56
CA LEU A 382 -22.81 -10.44 24.51
C LEU A 382 -23.30 -9.01 24.25
N PHE A 383 -24.62 -8.83 24.29
CA PHE A 383 -25.28 -7.54 24.18
C PHE A 383 -26.10 -7.27 25.45
N LEU A 384 -26.09 -6.02 25.89
CA LEU A 384 -26.91 -5.52 26.97
C LEU A 384 -27.90 -4.51 26.39
N PHE A 385 -29.19 -4.79 26.45
CA PHE A 385 -30.25 -3.94 25.92
C PHE A 385 -31.09 -3.33 27.04
N ASP A 386 -31.73 -2.20 26.75
CA ASP A 386 -32.78 -1.66 27.62
C ASP A 386 -34.00 -2.59 27.69
N ALA A 387 -34.95 -2.29 28.58
CA ALA A 387 -36.09 -3.16 28.83
C ALA A 387 -37.04 -3.33 27.64
N ASN A 388 -37.00 -2.43 26.65
CA ASN A 388 -37.82 -2.50 25.44
C ASN A 388 -37.05 -3.04 24.22
N GLU A 389 -35.76 -3.40 24.38
CA GLU A 389 -34.88 -3.80 23.29
C GLU A 389 -34.84 -2.78 22.13
N THR A 390 -34.84 -1.49 22.48
CA THR A 390 -34.77 -0.35 21.55
C THR A 390 -33.41 0.32 21.55
N VAL A 391 -32.62 0.11 22.61
CA VAL A 391 -31.31 0.72 22.85
C VAL A 391 -30.31 -0.35 23.28
N VAL A 392 -29.09 -0.25 22.76
CA VAL A 392 -27.95 -1.05 23.23
C VAL A 392 -27.22 -0.23 24.30
N LEU A 393 -27.17 -0.76 25.52
CA LEU A 393 -26.49 -0.15 26.66
C LEU A 393 -24.99 -0.45 26.65
N ASP A 394 -24.60 -1.68 26.28
CA ASP A 394 -23.21 -2.09 26.13
C ASP A 394 -23.12 -3.40 25.33
N ALA A 395 -21.93 -3.72 24.84
CA ALA A 395 -21.69 -5.03 24.22
C ALA A 395 -20.25 -5.48 24.40
N ARG A 396 -20.05 -6.79 24.45
CA ARG A 396 -18.73 -7.37 24.63
C ARG A 396 -18.57 -8.73 23.97
N GLU A 397 -17.50 -8.89 23.20
CA GLU A 397 -17.06 -10.22 22.76
C GLU A 397 -16.48 -11.02 23.93
N VAL A 398 -16.97 -12.25 24.09
CA VAL A 398 -16.39 -13.25 24.98
C VAL A 398 -15.14 -13.80 24.30
N THR A 399 -14.00 -13.65 24.95
CA THR A 399 -12.71 -14.09 24.40
C THR A 399 -12.24 -15.35 25.11
N GLY A 400 -11.32 -16.10 24.51
CA GLY A 400 -10.68 -17.27 25.14
C GLY A 400 -9.77 -16.95 26.35
N ARG A 401 -9.92 -15.78 26.96
CA ARG A 401 -9.27 -15.37 28.21
C ARG A 401 -10.15 -14.39 28.99
N LEU A 402 -9.91 -14.29 30.30
CA LEU A 402 -10.51 -13.31 31.19
C LEU A 402 -10.28 -11.87 30.69
N ARG A 403 -11.35 -11.09 30.64
CA ARG A 403 -11.33 -9.66 30.33
C ARG A 403 -12.01 -8.90 31.45
N GLY A 404 -11.51 -7.70 31.75
CA GLY A 404 -12.13 -6.78 32.71
C GLY A 404 -11.91 -5.33 32.32
N ARG A 405 -12.80 -4.42 32.74
CA ARG A 405 -12.64 -2.97 32.60
C ARG A 405 -11.63 -2.43 33.61
N ALA A 406 -10.62 -1.73 33.13
CA ALA A 406 -9.61 -1.06 33.95
C ALA A 406 -10.01 0.40 34.22
N LYS A 407 -10.39 0.71 35.47
CA LYS A 407 -10.82 2.06 35.89
C LYS A 407 -9.69 3.08 35.71
N GLU A 408 -8.46 2.68 36.03
CA GLU A 408 -7.23 3.43 35.85
C GLU A 408 -6.91 3.75 34.37
N ARG A 409 -7.49 3.00 33.43
CA ARG A 409 -7.41 3.26 31.99
C ARG A 409 -8.75 3.69 31.40
N LYS A 410 -9.53 4.49 32.16
CA LYS A 410 -10.81 5.08 31.72
C LYS A 410 -11.85 4.04 31.26
N GLY A 411 -11.85 2.86 31.87
CA GLY A 411 -12.82 1.79 31.57
C GLY A 411 -12.47 0.96 30.33
N THR A 412 -11.26 1.08 29.78
CA THR A 412 -10.76 0.23 28.70
C THR A 412 -10.69 -1.23 29.15
N TRP A 413 -11.09 -2.13 28.26
CA TRP A 413 -11.03 -3.56 28.52
C TRP A 413 -9.59 -4.09 28.42
N CYS A 414 -9.07 -4.60 29.53
CA CYS A 414 -7.76 -5.20 29.65
C CYS A 414 -7.88 -6.69 30.03
N TYR A 415 -6.74 -7.33 30.28
CA TYR A 415 -6.63 -8.69 30.80
C TYR A 415 -6.21 -8.62 32.28
N PRO A 416 -7.15 -8.87 33.21
CA PRO A 416 -6.85 -8.91 34.65
C PRO A 416 -5.85 -10.02 34.98
N ASN A 417 -5.14 -9.88 36.10
CA ASN A 417 -4.21 -10.90 36.59
C ASN A 417 -4.94 -12.12 37.17
N ILE A 418 -6.12 -11.90 37.74
CA ILE A 418 -6.96 -12.91 38.37
C ILE A 418 -8.43 -12.51 38.19
N ALA A 419 -9.32 -13.50 38.13
CA ALA A 419 -10.76 -13.29 38.13
C ALA A 419 -11.23 -12.69 39.47
N THR A 420 -12.07 -11.66 39.41
CA THR A 420 -12.59 -10.95 40.59
C THR A 420 -14.13 -10.90 40.65
N PRO A 421 -14.85 -12.04 40.53
CA PRO A 421 -16.31 -12.03 40.51
C PRO A 421 -16.91 -11.39 41.77
N GLY A 422 -17.70 -10.33 41.59
CA GLY A 422 -18.32 -9.54 42.65
C GLY A 422 -17.39 -8.53 43.33
N LEU A 423 -16.17 -8.33 42.83
CA LEU A 423 -15.15 -7.46 43.38
C LEU A 423 -14.53 -6.57 42.29
N PRO A 424 -13.91 -5.41 42.64
CA PRO A 424 -13.23 -4.60 41.64
C PRO A 424 -12.09 -5.33 40.94
N ASN A 425 -12.01 -5.16 39.62
CA ASN A 425 -10.94 -5.71 38.77
C ASN A 425 -9.55 -5.29 39.25
N ILE A 426 -8.59 -6.22 39.18
CA ILE A 426 -7.18 -6.00 39.56
C ILE A 426 -6.26 -6.15 38.35
N PHE A 427 -5.45 -5.12 38.11
CA PHE A 427 -4.42 -5.11 37.07
C PHE A 427 -3.05 -4.77 37.65
N VAL A 428 -2.01 -5.38 37.09
CA VAL A 428 -0.60 -5.05 37.31
C VAL A 428 -0.03 -4.60 35.97
N PHE A 429 -0.12 -3.30 35.69
CA PHE A 429 0.48 -2.72 34.49
C PHE A 429 1.93 -2.35 34.71
N ASN A 430 2.77 -2.61 33.71
CA ASN A 430 4.07 -1.97 33.60
C ASN A 430 3.93 -0.72 32.70
N GLN A 431 4.51 0.41 33.14
CA GLN A 431 4.54 1.67 32.38
C GLN A 431 5.97 2.23 32.27
N ASP A 432 6.96 1.44 32.68
CA ASP A 432 8.36 1.84 32.75
C ASP A 432 9.10 1.58 31.45
N ILE A 433 8.54 0.74 30.57
CA ILE A 433 9.13 0.44 29.25
C ILE A 433 8.43 1.29 28.20
N VAL A 434 9.21 2.04 27.43
CA VAL A 434 8.73 2.89 26.33
C VAL A 434 9.50 2.62 25.06
N ILE A 435 8.86 2.82 23.91
CA ILE A 435 9.51 2.89 22.60
C ILE A 435 10.20 4.25 22.52
N SER A 436 11.53 4.24 22.36
CA SER A 436 12.36 5.46 22.40
C SER A 436 12.86 5.89 21.02
N GLU A 437 13.09 4.96 20.11
CA GLU A 437 13.60 5.27 18.77
C GLU A 437 13.19 4.21 17.75
N ILE A 438 12.92 4.63 16.51
CA ILE A 438 12.67 3.71 15.39
C ILE A 438 13.42 4.14 14.12
N ALA A 439 14.03 3.16 13.45
CA ALA A 439 14.57 3.30 12.10
C ALA A 439 13.60 2.71 11.08
N TYR A 440 12.47 3.39 10.84
CA TYR A 440 11.42 2.86 9.97
C TYR A 440 11.72 2.99 8.47
N SER A 441 12.42 4.07 8.08
CA SER A 441 12.85 4.28 6.70
C SER A 441 14.36 4.55 6.64
N PRO A 442 15.21 3.54 6.92
CA PRO A 442 16.64 3.71 6.78
C PRO A 442 17.00 4.10 5.34
N PRO A 443 18.08 4.89 5.16
CA PRO A 443 18.73 5.13 3.89
C PRO A 443 18.65 4.01 2.85
N GLY A 444 18.21 4.36 1.64
CA GLY A 444 18.38 3.47 0.50
C GLY A 444 19.86 3.23 0.17
N LEU A 445 20.20 1.98 -0.16
CA LEU A 445 21.51 1.56 -0.60
C LEU A 445 21.70 1.96 -2.07
N GLY A 446 22.77 2.72 -2.35
CA GLY A 446 23.10 3.15 -3.70
C GLY A 446 23.35 1.97 -4.63
N GLY A 447 22.96 2.10 -5.90
CA GLY A 447 23.35 1.11 -6.90
C GLY A 447 24.86 1.14 -7.12
N SER A 448 25.47 -0.03 -7.25
CA SER A 448 26.89 -0.15 -7.59
C SER A 448 27.03 -0.61 -9.04
N PRO A 449 27.88 0.04 -9.86
CA PRO A 449 28.18 -0.47 -11.19
C PRO A 449 28.82 -1.86 -11.07
N GLY A 450 28.53 -2.72 -12.03
CA GLY A 450 29.21 -3.99 -12.12
C GLY A 450 30.69 -3.77 -12.41
N VAL A 451 31.55 -4.57 -11.78
CA VAL A 451 32.97 -4.62 -12.12
C VAL A 451 33.15 -5.80 -13.08
N PRO A 452 33.56 -5.61 -14.34
CA PRO A 452 33.84 -6.74 -15.23
C PRO A 452 34.92 -7.65 -14.66
N PRO A 453 34.89 -8.98 -14.93
CA PRO A 453 36.01 -9.84 -14.62
C PRO A 453 37.27 -9.39 -15.35
N THR A 454 38.41 -9.50 -14.68
CA THR A 454 39.74 -9.22 -15.27
C THR A 454 40.43 -10.52 -15.62
N PHE A 455 41.21 -10.49 -16.71
CA PHE A 455 41.91 -11.66 -17.24
C PHE A 455 43.36 -11.31 -17.53
N ASP A 456 44.25 -12.26 -17.26
CA ASP A 456 45.64 -12.26 -17.74
C ASP A 456 45.78 -13.26 -18.89
N VAL A 457 46.79 -13.02 -19.74
CA VAL A 457 47.17 -13.92 -20.83
C VAL A 457 48.47 -14.60 -20.44
N MET A 458 48.42 -15.92 -20.25
CA MET A 458 49.59 -16.74 -19.92
C MET A 458 50.03 -17.55 -21.15
N PRO A 459 51.22 -17.29 -21.71
CA PRO A 459 51.73 -18.08 -22.82
C PRO A 459 52.07 -19.50 -22.37
N LEU A 460 51.53 -20.49 -23.09
CA LEU A 460 51.79 -21.92 -22.89
C LEU A 460 52.77 -22.46 -23.94
N VAL A 461 52.64 -21.98 -25.18
CA VAL A 461 53.55 -22.24 -26.31
C VAL A 461 53.77 -20.92 -27.05
N VAL A 462 54.99 -20.61 -27.42
CA VAL A 462 55.29 -19.47 -28.29
C VAL A 462 55.80 -19.96 -29.64
N MET A 463 55.60 -19.15 -30.70
CA MET A 463 56.00 -19.53 -32.07
C MET A 463 57.49 -19.91 -32.18
N GLY A 464 58.33 -19.34 -31.32
CA GLY A 464 59.78 -19.62 -31.24
C GLY A 464 60.16 -20.86 -30.44
N ASP A 465 59.20 -21.66 -29.97
CA ASP A 465 59.50 -22.90 -29.25
C ASP A 465 60.09 -23.97 -30.18
N SER A 466 60.61 -25.02 -29.57
CA SER A 466 61.12 -26.17 -30.28
C SER A 466 59.99 -27.10 -30.66
N TRP A 467 59.92 -27.44 -31.94
CA TRP A 467 58.93 -28.35 -32.52
C TRP A 467 59.62 -29.60 -33.04
N ARG A 468 59.01 -30.74 -32.78
CA ARG A 468 59.24 -31.97 -33.53
C ARG A 468 58.39 -31.88 -34.78
N TYR A 469 58.93 -32.20 -35.94
CA TYR A 469 58.21 -32.11 -37.19
C TYR A 469 58.57 -33.24 -38.14
N ASN A 470 57.60 -33.65 -38.95
CA ASN A 470 57.77 -34.57 -40.06
C ASN A 470 57.42 -33.84 -41.36
N SER A 471 58.42 -33.69 -42.22
CA SER A 471 58.30 -33.08 -43.54
C SER A 471 58.56 -34.07 -44.67
N ALA A 472 58.51 -35.38 -44.39
CA ALA A 472 58.57 -36.41 -45.41
C ALA A 472 57.17 -36.58 -46.02
N ASP A 473 57.13 -37.02 -47.28
CA ASP A 473 55.89 -37.30 -48.01
C ASP A 473 55.31 -38.64 -47.53
N VAL A 474 54.77 -38.66 -46.31
CA VAL A 474 54.28 -39.86 -45.63
C VAL A 474 52.90 -39.63 -45.01
N ASP A 475 52.00 -40.57 -45.25
CA ASP A 475 50.65 -40.58 -44.66
C ASP A 475 50.70 -41.22 -43.27
N LEU A 476 50.47 -40.43 -42.22
CA LEU A 476 50.31 -40.95 -40.87
C LEU A 476 48.88 -41.48 -40.68
N ALA A 477 48.73 -42.42 -39.73
CA ALA A 477 47.42 -42.97 -39.39
C ALA A 477 46.49 -41.89 -38.79
N PRO A 478 45.15 -42.03 -38.89
CA PRO A 478 44.20 -41.02 -38.39
C PRO A 478 44.32 -40.70 -36.89
N ASP A 479 44.94 -41.57 -36.10
CA ASP A 479 45.17 -41.45 -34.66
C ASP A 479 46.59 -40.98 -34.30
N TRP A 480 47.38 -40.50 -35.27
CA TRP A 480 48.78 -40.11 -35.07
C TRP A 480 48.97 -39.17 -33.87
N ALA A 481 48.10 -38.18 -33.70
CA ALA A 481 48.22 -37.19 -32.62
C ALA A 481 48.08 -37.79 -31.20
N THR A 482 47.63 -39.05 -31.07
CA THR A 482 47.53 -39.75 -29.78
C THR A 482 48.86 -40.34 -29.32
N GLU A 483 49.81 -40.60 -30.21
CA GLU A 483 51.12 -41.20 -29.89
C GLU A 483 52.25 -40.17 -29.92
N GLU A 484 53.28 -40.35 -29.09
CA GLU A 484 54.46 -39.47 -29.08
C GLU A 484 55.44 -39.87 -30.18
N HIS A 485 55.93 -38.90 -30.95
CA HIS A 485 56.91 -39.13 -32.00
C HIS A 485 58.31 -38.65 -31.58
N PRO A 486 59.22 -39.56 -31.18
CA PRO A 486 60.60 -39.18 -30.86
C PRO A 486 61.35 -38.74 -32.11
N SER A 487 62.35 -37.87 -31.96
CA SER A 487 63.15 -37.30 -33.06
C SER A 487 64.11 -38.31 -33.71
N VAL A 488 63.56 -39.35 -34.34
CA VAL A 488 64.26 -40.45 -35.00
C VAL A 488 63.62 -40.70 -36.37
N GLY A 489 64.44 -40.93 -37.39
CA GLY A 489 63.95 -41.17 -38.75
C GLY A 489 63.46 -39.88 -39.42
N ASP A 490 62.20 -39.88 -39.87
CA ASP A 490 61.59 -38.74 -40.57
C ASP A 490 61.17 -37.59 -39.64
N TRP A 491 61.05 -37.87 -38.33
CA TRP A 491 60.80 -36.86 -37.30
C TRP A 491 62.09 -36.15 -36.89
N LYS A 492 62.11 -34.84 -37.09
CA LYS A 492 63.24 -33.94 -36.80
C LYS A 492 62.83 -32.90 -35.78
N THR A 493 63.79 -32.20 -35.21
CA THR A 493 63.53 -31.09 -34.28
C THR A 493 64.08 -29.78 -34.84
N ALA A 494 63.29 -28.71 -34.76
CA ALA A 494 63.72 -27.36 -35.14
C ALA A 494 62.96 -26.29 -34.35
N THR A 495 63.38 -25.03 -34.50
CA THR A 495 62.73 -23.88 -33.87
C THR A 495 61.72 -23.26 -34.82
N GLY A 496 60.52 -22.97 -34.33
CA GLY A 496 59.48 -22.30 -35.13
C GLY A 496 59.72 -20.79 -35.32
N PRO A 497 59.06 -20.14 -36.30
CA PRO A 497 58.30 -20.74 -37.39
C PRO A 497 59.16 -21.57 -38.36
N ILE A 498 58.60 -22.67 -38.90
CA ILE A 498 59.24 -23.63 -39.79
C ILE A 498 58.53 -23.59 -41.14
N GLY A 499 59.26 -23.60 -42.26
CA GLY A 499 58.60 -23.63 -43.57
C GLY A 499 59.54 -23.45 -44.76
N PHE A 500 58.97 -23.30 -45.95
CA PHE A 500 59.64 -22.86 -47.16
C PHE A 500 58.82 -21.73 -47.78
N GLU A 501 59.36 -20.52 -47.82
CA GLU A 501 58.69 -19.33 -48.34
C GLU A 501 59.75 -18.33 -48.85
N THR A 502 59.44 -17.63 -49.93
CA THR A 502 60.25 -16.57 -50.53
C THR A 502 59.67 -15.16 -50.37
N GLY A 503 58.37 -15.07 -50.04
CA GLY A 503 57.65 -13.87 -49.66
C GLY A 503 58.02 -13.35 -48.27
N ALA A 504 57.63 -12.11 -47.99
CA ALA A 504 57.83 -11.50 -46.68
C ALA A 504 56.72 -11.95 -45.71
N LEU A 505 57.11 -12.59 -44.61
CA LEU A 505 56.20 -13.06 -43.57
C LEU A 505 56.13 -12.09 -42.38
N PRO A 506 54.96 -11.95 -41.72
CA PRO A 506 54.84 -11.18 -40.48
C PRO A 506 55.84 -11.61 -39.39
N VAL A 507 56.03 -12.92 -39.23
CA VAL A 507 57.10 -13.51 -38.43
C VAL A 507 57.99 -14.33 -39.35
N SER A 508 59.27 -13.95 -39.43
CA SER A 508 60.24 -14.63 -40.30
C SER A 508 60.45 -16.09 -39.89
N LEU A 509 60.68 -16.97 -40.87
CA LEU A 509 61.02 -18.37 -40.60
C LEU A 509 62.32 -18.45 -39.80
N SER A 510 62.26 -19.08 -38.64
CA SER A 510 63.44 -19.45 -37.86
C SER A 510 64.13 -20.66 -38.47
N THR A 511 63.35 -21.55 -39.10
CA THR A 511 63.86 -22.75 -39.78
C THR A 511 63.31 -22.84 -41.20
N VAL A 512 64.22 -22.89 -42.18
CA VAL A 512 63.87 -23.07 -43.59
C VAL A 512 64.02 -24.53 -44.00
N LEU A 513 62.96 -25.12 -44.56
CA LEU A 513 62.92 -26.48 -45.10
C LEU A 513 63.65 -26.52 -46.45
N ARG A 514 64.90 -27.00 -46.46
CA ARG A 514 65.77 -26.98 -47.66
C ARG A 514 65.43 -28.05 -48.71
N ASN A 515 64.64 -29.06 -48.35
CA ASN A 515 64.23 -30.17 -49.22
C ASN A 515 62.71 -30.19 -49.40
N TYR A 516 62.11 -29.02 -49.66
CA TYR A 516 60.67 -28.89 -49.91
C TYR A 516 60.27 -29.58 -51.24
N THR A 517 59.13 -30.26 -51.22
CA THR A 517 58.52 -30.90 -52.39
C THR A 517 57.09 -30.44 -52.54
N SER A 518 56.75 -29.87 -53.70
CA SER A 518 55.42 -29.31 -53.99
C SER A 518 54.31 -30.36 -54.00
N SER A 519 54.65 -31.66 -54.04
CA SER A 519 53.70 -32.77 -54.05
C SER A 519 53.17 -33.14 -52.67
N THR A 520 53.86 -32.74 -51.58
CA THR A 520 53.48 -33.12 -50.23
C THR A 520 52.29 -32.30 -49.73
N VAL A 521 51.20 -32.98 -49.41
CA VAL A 521 49.96 -32.35 -48.96
C VAL A 521 50.02 -32.03 -47.48
N THR A 522 50.44 -32.97 -46.62
CA THR A 522 50.39 -32.79 -45.17
C THR A 522 51.76 -32.80 -44.51
N TYR A 523 51.97 -31.86 -43.61
CA TYR A 523 53.14 -31.74 -42.74
C TYR A 523 52.71 -31.83 -41.27
N TYR A 524 53.48 -32.54 -40.45
CA TYR A 524 53.10 -32.80 -39.06
C TYR A 524 54.06 -32.12 -38.09
N TYR A 525 53.53 -31.55 -37.01
CA TYR A 525 54.29 -30.81 -36.01
C TYR A 525 53.79 -31.14 -34.61
N GLU A 526 54.70 -31.26 -33.63
CA GLU A 526 54.37 -31.50 -32.23
C GLU A 526 55.29 -30.73 -31.28
N THR A 527 54.75 -30.24 -30.16
CA THR A 527 55.52 -29.72 -29.04
C THR A 527 54.84 -30.04 -27.72
N ASP A 528 55.63 -30.16 -26.65
CA ASP A 528 55.12 -30.42 -25.31
C ASP A 528 55.17 -29.14 -24.47
N PHE A 529 54.15 -28.95 -23.64
CA PHE A 529 54.04 -27.79 -22.75
C PHE A 529 53.49 -28.21 -21.38
N ILE A 530 53.75 -27.38 -20.37
CA ILE A 530 53.31 -27.64 -19.00
C ILE A 530 52.16 -26.70 -18.64
N VAL A 531 51.09 -27.26 -18.06
CA VAL A 531 49.97 -26.52 -17.50
C VAL A 531 50.03 -26.62 -15.98
N SER A 532 50.08 -25.48 -15.29
CA SER A 532 50.04 -25.44 -13.83
C SER A 532 48.61 -25.72 -13.31
N ALA A 533 48.49 -26.13 -12.04
CA ALA A 533 47.19 -26.29 -11.41
C ALA A 533 46.40 -24.97 -11.35
N GLU A 534 47.08 -23.84 -11.29
CA GLU A 534 46.47 -22.51 -11.34
C GLU A 534 45.81 -22.27 -12.71
N VAL A 535 46.56 -22.40 -13.81
CA VAL A 535 46.04 -22.25 -15.17
C VAL A 535 44.90 -23.23 -15.43
N PHE A 536 45.03 -24.49 -15.03
CA PHE A 536 43.98 -25.49 -15.22
C PHE A 536 42.65 -25.12 -14.52
N ASN A 537 42.71 -24.53 -13.33
CA ASN A 537 41.51 -24.18 -12.55
C ASN A 537 40.90 -22.83 -12.93
N THR A 538 41.63 -21.96 -13.63
CA THR A 538 41.24 -20.55 -13.85
C THR A 538 41.23 -20.12 -15.32
N ALA A 539 41.73 -20.95 -16.24
CA ALA A 539 41.65 -20.68 -17.67
C ALA A 539 40.22 -20.83 -18.18
N GLU A 540 39.70 -19.77 -18.80
CA GLU A 540 38.37 -19.75 -19.41
C GLU A 540 38.41 -20.27 -20.85
N SER A 541 39.48 -19.93 -21.58
CA SER A 541 39.68 -20.29 -22.98
C SER A 541 41.16 -20.38 -23.31
N LEU A 542 41.47 -21.13 -24.36
CA LEU A 542 42.78 -21.10 -25.01
C LEU A 542 42.69 -20.31 -26.33
N VAL A 543 43.77 -19.62 -26.67
CA VAL A 543 43.89 -18.88 -27.93
C VAL A 543 45.11 -19.38 -28.67
N ILE A 544 44.90 -20.01 -29.82
CA ILE A 544 45.96 -20.27 -30.78
C ILE A 544 46.21 -18.98 -31.56
N THR A 545 47.46 -18.54 -31.61
CA THR A 545 47.93 -17.52 -32.56
C THR A 545 48.80 -18.23 -33.59
N HIS A 546 48.43 -18.19 -34.86
CA HIS A 546 49.13 -18.95 -35.90
C HIS A 546 49.50 -18.11 -37.12
N GLN A 547 50.56 -18.54 -37.80
CA GLN A 547 50.97 -18.13 -39.13
C GLN A 547 51.09 -19.40 -39.95
N ILE A 548 50.02 -19.76 -40.63
CA ILE A 548 49.90 -21.02 -41.35
C ILE A 548 49.62 -20.73 -42.80
N ASP A 549 50.33 -21.44 -43.66
CA ASP A 549 50.04 -21.46 -45.09
C ASP A 549 49.01 -22.55 -45.40
N ASP A 550 48.04 -22.18 -46.23
CA ASP A 550 46.86 -22.93 -46.61
C ASP A 550 45.89 -23.32 -45.47
N GLY A 551 46.10 -24.43 -44.75
CA GLY A 551 45.16 -24.92 -43.72
C GLY A 551 45.80 -25.79 -42.65
N ALA A 552 45.16 -25.94 -41.49
CA ALA A 552 45.68 -26.76 -40.40
C ALA A 552 44.62 -27.29 -39.42
N ALA A 553 44.88 -28.45 -38.84
CA ALA A 553 44.10 -29.00 -37.74
C ALA A 553 44.97 -29.14 -36.49
N PHE A 554 44.38 -28.76 -35.35
CA PHE A 554 45.06 -28.66 -34.07
C PHE A 554 44.53 -29.70 -33.10
N TYR A 555 45.45 -30.34 -32.38
CA TYR A 555 45.18 -31.39 -31.43
C TYR A 555 45.87 -31.10 -30.11
N ILE A 556 45.16 -31.26 -28.99
CA ILE A 556 45.74 -31.24 -27.66
C ILE A 556 45.55 -32.63 -27.06
N ASN A 557 46.66 -33.26 -26.66
CA ASN A 557 46.65 -34.61 -26.07
C ASN A 557 45.89 -35.64 -26.91
N GLY A 558 46.02 -35.55 -28.25
CA GLY A 558 45.34 -36.43 -29.21
C GLY A 558 43.87 -36.10 -29.49
N VAL A 559 43.29 -35.11 -28.81
CA VAL A 559 41.92 -34.63 -29.08
C VAL A 559 41.97 -33.46 -30.05
N ARG A 560 41.19 -33.52 -31.13
CA ARG A 560 41.07 -32.43 -32.11
C ARG A 560 40.28 -31.26 -31.50
N VAL A 561 40.90 -30.09 -31.42
CA VAL A 561 40.38 -28.91 -30.69
C VAL A 561 40.09 -27.71 -31.59
N GLY A 562 40.59 -27.70 -32.83
CA GLY A 562 40.39 -26.59 -33.75
C GLY A 562 40.85 -26.89 -35.17
N GLU A 563 40.39 -26.07 -36.11
CA GLU A 563 40.67 -26.16 -37.54
C GLU A 563 40.80 -24.78 -38.16
N PHE A 564 41.62 -24.68 -39.20
CA PHE A 564 41.78 -23.50 -40.04
C PHE A 564 41.74 -23.92 -41.50
N ASN A 565 40.89 -23.26 -42.30
CA ASN A 565 40.78 -23.44 -43.76
C ASN A 565 40.59 -24.88 -44.26
N PHE A 566 39.56 -25.56 -43.73
CA PHE A 566 39.04 -26.80 -44.30
C PHE A 566 37.58 -26.67 -44.71
N SER A 567 37.20 -27.46 -45.72
CA SER A 567 35.78 -27.74 -46.01
C SER A 567 35.27 -28.84 -45.06
N SER A 568 33.99 -28.81 -44.69
CA SER A 568 33.42 -29.76 -43.72
C SER A 568 33.62 -31.22 -44.13
N GLY A 569 34.19 -32.05 -43.26
CA GLY A 569 34.41 -33.48 -43.52
C GLY A 569 35.42 -34.12 -42.56
N ALA A 570 35.64 -35.43 -42.68
CA ALA A 570 36.72 -36.12 -41.98
C ALA A 570 38.06 -35.81 -42.69
N LEU A 571 39.08 -35.42 -41.92
CA LEU A 571 40.42 -35.22 -42.45
C LEU A 571 41.15 -36.55 -42.65
N ASN A 572 41.95 -36.58 -43.70
CA ASN A 572 42.99 -37.56 -43.95
C ASN A 572 44.22 -36.86 -44.55
N PRO A 573 45.39 -37.50 -44.60
CA PRO A 573 46.63 -36.90 -45.10
C PRO A 573 46.59 -36.33 -46.54
N GLU A 574 45.57 -36.67 -47.32
CA GLU A 574 45.38 -36.16 -48.70
C GLU A 574 44.30 -35.07 -48.78
N THR A 575 43.76 -34.63 -47.63
CA THR A 575 42.74 -33.59 -47.60
C THR A 575 43.35 -32.25 -47.93
N LEU A 576 42.85 -31.58 -48.97
CA LEU A 576 43.35 -30.27 -49.38
C LEU A 576 42.69 -29.15 -48.55
N ALA A 577 43.48 -28.14 -48.21
CA ALA A 577 42.97 -26.92 -47.59
C ALA A 577 42.09 -26.11 -48.54
N SER A 578 41.10 -25.39 -47.99
CA SER A 578 40.21 -24.52 -48.74
C SER A 578 39.68 -23.38 -47.86
N PRO A 579 39.83 -22.11 -48.27
CA PRO A 579 40.50 -21.64 -49.49
C PRO A 579 42.03 -21.76 -49.41
N SER A 580 42.72 -21.57 -50.55
CA SER A 580 44.18 -21.41 -50.56
C SER A 580 44.59 -20.08 -49.94
N VAL A 581 45.70 -20.07 -49.20
CA VAL A 581 46.35 -18.86 -48.69
C VAL A 581 47.51 -18.54 -49.62
N GLY A 582 47.69 -17.25 -49.98
CA GLY A 582 48.76 -16.86 -50.90
C GLY A 582 50.07 -16.43 -50.22
N ASN A 583 49.99 -15.96 -48.97
CA ASN A 583 51.14 -15.64 -48.11
C ASN A 583 50.62 -15.65 -46.66
N ALA A 584 51.22 -16.48 -45.80
CA ALA A 584 50.70 -16.70 -44.45
C ALA A 584 50.63 -15.40 -43.62
N ALA A 585 49.48 -15.14 -43.00
CA ALA A 585 49.23 -14.01 -42.11
C ALA A 585 49.11 -14.48 -40.65
N ILE A 586 49.14 -13.53 -39.70
CA ILE A 586 48.88 -13.83 -38.29
C ILE A 586 47.37 -13.86 -38.07
N GLU A 587 46.86 -15.01 -37.64
CA GLU A 587 45.47 -15.25 -37.31
C GLU A 587 45.33 -15.88 -35.92
N THR A 588 44.12 -15.82 -35.36
CA THR A 588 43.82 -16.36 -34.03
C THR A 588 42.61 -17.26 -34.04
N LEU A 589 42.68 -18.36 -33.30
CA LEU A 589 41.59 -19.33 -33.12
C LEU A 589 41.38 -19.60 -31.63
N GLN A 590 40.17 -19.40 -31.13
CA GLN A 590 39.82 -19.80 -29.76
C GLN A 590 39.46 -21.28 -29.72
N ILE A 591 40.02 -22.02 -28.75
CA ILE A 591 39.78 -23.45 -28.56
C ILE A 591 39.41 -23.77 -27.10
N PRO A 592 38.68 -24.87 -26.83
CA PRO A 592 38.25 -25.21 -25.48
C PRO A 592 39.39 -25.70 -24.58
N VAL A 593 39.30 -25.42 -23.27
CA VAL A 593 40.26 -25.89 -22.25
C VAL A 593 40.05 -27.37 -21.87
N SER A 594 38.97 -28.00 -22.31
CA SER A 594 38.55 -29.35 -21.88
C SER A 594 39.53 -30.47 -22.19
N SER A 595 40.48 -30.24 -23.11
CA SER A 595 41.52 -31.21 -23.49
C SER A 595 42.82 -31.04 -22.70
N LEU A 596 42.94 -30.02 -21.85
CA LEU A 596 44.11 -29.82 -21.00
C LEU A 596 44.13 -30.82 -19.84
N MET A 597 45.33 -31.09 -19.34
CA MET A 597 45.58 -31.81 -18.11
C MET A 597 46.54 -31.00 -17.23
N ILE A 598 46.48 -31.16 -15.91
CA ILE A 598 47.52 -30.61 -15.03
C ILE A 598 48.85 -31.33 -15.30
N GLY A 599 49.92 -30.58 -15.53
CA GLY A 599 51.23 -31.13 -15.87
C GLY A 599 51.51 -31.14 -17.37
N ALA A 600 52.08 -32.23 -17.88
CA ALA A 600 52.51 -32.34 -19.26
C ALA A 600 51.34 -32.47 -20.24
N ASN A 601 51.37 -31.67 -21.30
CA ASN A 601 50.44 -31.68 -22.41
C ASN A 601 51.22 -31.66 -23.72
N ARG A 602 50.62 -32.15 -24.80
CA ARG A 602 51.18 -32.08 -26.16
C ARG A 602 50.23 -31.33 -27.08
N LEU A 603 50.77 -30.38 -27.84
CA LEU A 603 50.12 -29.73 -28.97
C LEU A 603 50.65 -30.37 -30.24
N SER A 604 49.76 -31.02 -31.00
CA SER A 604 50.05 -31.61 -32.30
C SER A 604 49.28 -30.87 -33.39
N VAL A 605 49.90 -30.63 -34.53
CA VAL A 605 49.32 -29.87 -35.65
C VAL A 605 49.65 -30.56 -36.97
N GLU A 606 48.64 -30.76 -37.81
CA GLU A 606 48.82 -31.13 -39.21
C GLU A 606 48.53 -29.91 -40.09
N VAL A 607 49.45 -29.55 -40.97
CA VAL A 607 49.35 -28.44 -41.92
C VAL A 607 49.14 -29.02 -43.31
N HIS A 608 48.07 -28.61 -43.97
CA HIS A 608 47.63 -29.12 -45.26
C HIS A 608 47.77 -28.06 -46.34
N GLN A 609 48.32 -28.47 -47.47
CA GLN A 609 48.41 -27.66 -48.68
C GLN A 609 47.08 -27.66 -49.43
N SER A 610 46.83 -26.60 -50.21
CA SER A 610 45.63 -26.43 -51.04
C SER A 610 45.72 -27.17 -52.38
N SER A 611 46.92 -27.64 -52.76
CA SER A 611 47.15 -28.46 -53.96
C SER A 611 48.44 -29.27 -53.88
N THR A 612 48.57 -30.32 -54.70
CA THR A 612 49.80 -31.12 -54.92
C THR A 612 50.83 -30.43 -55.82
N GLY A 613 50.72 -29.10 -55.97
CA GLY A 613 51.65 -28.24 -56.69
C GLY A 613 51.94 -26.94 -55.95
N SER A 614 51.81 -26.94 -54.62
CA SER A 614 52.03 -25.75 -53.79
C SER A 614 53.49 -25.24 -53.93
N SER A 615 53.66 -23.93 -53.83
CA SER A 615 54.97 -23.27 -53.97
C SER A 615 55.74 -23.14 -52.67
N ASP A 616 55.03 -23.29 -51.55
CA ASP A 616 55.45 -22.90 -50.22
C ASP A 616 54.77 -23.73 -49.13
N THR A 617 55.21 -23.55 -47.89
CA THR A 617 54.55 -24.05 -46.69
C THR A 617 55.06 -23.25 -45.49
N VAL A 618 54.16 -22.85 -44.59
CA VAL A 618 54.51 -22.07 -43.40
C VAL A 618 53.80 -22.64 -42.19
N PHE A 619 54.56 -22.88 -41.13
CA PHE A 619 54.06 -23.28 -39.83
C PHE A 619 54.67 -22.40 -38.73
N GLY A 620 53.83 -21.59 -38.09
CA GLY A 620 54.14 -20.92 -36.84
C GLY A 620 52.92 -20.94 -35.95
N VAL A 621 53.05 -21.45 -34.72
CA VAL A 621 51.92 -21.57 -33.78
C VAL A 621 52.38 -21.18 -32.38
N GLY A 622 51.61 -20.31 -31.73
CA GLY A 622 51.63 -20.07 -30.29
C GLY A 622 50.28 -20.41 -29.68
N LEU A 623 50.28 -20.70 -28.38
CA LEU A 623 49.10 -21.05 -27.59
C LEU A 623 49.15 -20.26 -26.28
N ASP A 624 48.13 -19.45 -26.05
CA ASP A 624 47.95 -18.69 -24.82
C ASP A 624 46.74 -19.19 -24.04
N ALA A 625 46.83 -19.22 -22.70
CA ALA A 625 45.68 -19.40 -21.82
C ALA A 625 45.16 -18.04 -21.32
N ARG A 626 43.86 -17.81 -21.45
CA ARG A 626 43.17 -16.66 -20.87
C ARG A 626 42.70 -17.02 -19.46
N VAL A 627 43.41 -16.52 -18.46
CA VAL A 627 43.22 -16.85 -17.04
C VAL A 627 42.48 -15.74 -16.32
N GLN A 628 41.38 -16.08 -15.63
CA GLN A 628 40.61 -15.11 -14.86
C GLN A 628 41.32 -14.75 -13.55
N THR A 629 41.66 -13.47 -13.36
CA THR A 629 42.35 -12.96 -12.16
C THR A 629 41.40 -12.34 -11.13
N SER A 630 40.19 -11.93 -11.56
CA SER A 630 39.12 -11.51 -10.67
C SER A 630 37.76 -11.87 -11.29
N PRO A 631 36.81 -12.43 -10.51
CA PRO A 631 35.51 -12.87 -11.02
C PRO A 631 34.55 -11.74 -11.40
N GLY A 632 34.93 -10.47 -11.23
CA GLY A 632 34.03 -9.35 -11.42
C GLY A 632 32.91 -9.32 -10.36
N MET A 633 32.13 -8.26 -10.34
CA MET A 633 30.94 -8.10 -9.51
C MET A 633 29.78 -7.69 -10.39
N ALA A 634 28.60 -8.28 -10.18
CA ALA A 634 27.39 -7.86 -10.87
C ALA A 634 27.00 -6.43 -10.43
N ALA A 635 26.37 -5.69 -11.34
CA ALA A 635 25.78 -4.41 -10.99
C ALA A 635 24.63 -4.62 -10.00
N LEU A 636 24.58 -3.80 -8.95
CA LEU A 636 23.45 -3.78 -8.03
C LEU A 636 22.58 -2.55 -8.32
N PRO A 637 21.25 -2.71 -8.48
CA PRO A 637 20.36 -1.57 -8.55
C PRO A 637 20.27 -0.87 -7.19
N PHE A 638 19.78 0.37 -7.20
CA PHE A 638 19.34 1.01 -5.97
C PHE A 638 18.27 0.15 -5.28
N ARG A 639 18.36 -0.01 -3.97
CA ARG A 639 17.39 -0.75 -3.17
C ARG A 639 17.22 -0.15 -1.79
N ASN A 640 16.08 -0.37 -1.17
CA ASN A 640 15.86 0.00 0.22
C ASN A 640 16.76 -0.85 1.14
N SER A 641 17.23 -0.25 2.25
CA SER A 641 17.94 -0.99 3.30
C SER A 641 16.95 -1.67 4.24
N ASP A 642 17.19 -2.94 4.56
CA ASP A 642 16.43 -3.70 5.55
C ASP A 642 16.95 -3.52 6.98
N ASN A 643 17.92 -2.62 7.21
CA ASN A 643 18.43 -2.27 8.55
C ASN A 643 17.41 -1.44 9.37
N GLN A 644 16.19 -1.97 9.51
CA GLN A 644 15.10 -1.41 10.32
C GLN A 644 15.19 -1.96 11.74
N TRP A 645 14.93 -1.11 12.72
CA TRP A 645 14.97 -1.49 14.13
C TRP A 645 14.05 -0.62 14.98
N ILE A 646 13.69 -1.15 16.16
CA ILE A 646 12.91 -0.49 17.20
C ILE A 646 13.73 -0.55 18.48
N GLU A 647 13.93 0.58 19.14
CA GLU A 647 14.49 0.66 20.48
C GLU A 647 13.41 0.83 21.52
N ILE A 648 13.61 0.12 22.64
CA ILE A 648 12.88 0.31 23.88
C ILE A 648 13.84 0.76 24.98
N ALA A 649 13.33 1.59 25.89
CA ALA A 649 14.05 2.09 27.05
C ALA A 649 13.27 1.80 28.33
N ASN A 650 13.99 1.45 29.40
CA ASN A 650 13.43 1.40 30.75
C ASN A 650 13.61 2.76 31.44
N ARG A 651 12.57 3.58 31.45
CA ARG A 651 12.55 4.89 32.15
C ARG A 651 12.33 4.77 33.66
N GLY A 652 12.04 3.56 34.15
CA GLY A 652 11.77 3.27 35.56
C GLY A 652 13.02 3.12 36.42
N ALA A 653 12.82 3.00 37.73
CA ALA A 653 13.89 2.86 38.71
C ALA A 653 14.25 1.40 39.05
N SER A 654 13.54 0.42 38.47
CA SER A 654 13.72 -1.01 38.74
C SER A 654 13.90 -1.80 37.45
N ALA A 655 14.61 -2.93 37.53
CA ALA A 655 14.74 -3.83 36.39
C ALA A 655 13.39 -4.47 36.06
N VAL A 656 13.08 -4.59 34.77
CA VAL A 656 11.83 -5.19 34.26
C VAL A 656 12.15 -6.48 33.53
N ASP A 657 11.41 -7.55 33.85
CA ASP A 657 11.43 -8.79 33.08
C ASP A 657 10.42 -8.71 31.93
N LEU A 658 10.94 -8.71 30.71
CA LEU A 658 10.19 -8.66 29.47
C LEU A 658 9.80 -10.07 28.99
N GLY A 659 10.17 -11.14 29.69
CA GLY A 659 9.83 -12.50 29.31
C GLY A 659 8.34 -12.69 29.04
N GLY A 660 8.00 -13.11 27.81
CA GLY A 660 6.61 -13.31 27.37
C GLY A 660 5.88 -12.06 26.90
N TRP A 661 6.52 -10.88 26.93
CA TRP A 661 6.04 -9.68 26.27
C TRP A 661 6.13 -9.84 24.74
N ASP A 662 5.42 -8.98 24.00
CA ASP A 662 5.48 -9.00 22.54
C ASP A 662 5.17 -7.67 21.86
N PHE A 663 5.62 -7.55 20.61
CA PHE A 663 5.09 -6.61 19.63
C PHE A 663 4.00 -7.32 18.80
N ASP A 664 2.78 -6.80 18.87
CA ASP A 664 1.59 -7.40 18.23
C ASP A 664 1.19 -6.75 16.91
N ARG A 665 1.68 -5.53 16.67
CA ARG A 665 1.32 -4.71 15.51
C ARG A 665 2.54 -4.04 14.90
N GLY A 666 2.51 -3.87 13.58
CA GLY A 666 3.59 -3.38 12.74
C GLY A 666 4.69 -4.42 12.49
N VAL A 667 5.22 -5.00 13.55
CA VAL A 667 6.18 -6.11 13.50
C VAL A 667 5.78 -7.18 14.50
N ALA A 668 6.25 -8.41 14.28
CA ALA A 668 6.01 -9.52 15.20
C ALA A 668 7.32 -9.96 15.86
N PHE A 669 7.38 -9.81 17.18
CA PHE A 669 8.50 -10.24 18.02
C PHE A 669 8.01 -10.59 19.42
N SER A 670 8.45 -11.73 19.95
CA SER A 670 8.18 -12.13 21.33
C SER A 670 9.48 -12.17 22.10
N PHE A 671 9.50 -11.52 23.26
CA PHE A 671 10.68 -11.44 24.11
C PHE A 671 10.94 -12.80 24.77
N PRO A 672 12.14 -13.40 24.59
CA PRO A 672 12.48 -14.67 25.22
C PRO A 672 12.40 -14.61 26.74
N ALA A 673 12.08 -15.74 27.38
CA ALA A 673 12.05 -15.82 28.84
C ALA A 673 13.41 -15.43 29.46
N GLY A 674 13.38 -14.62 30.53
CA GLY A 674 14.59 -14.12 31.20
C GLY A 674 15.21 -12.88 30.54
N THR A 675 14.53 -12.26 29.56
CA THR A 675 14.96 -10.98 29.01
C THR A 675 14.72 -9.86 30.02
N ILE A 676 15.79 -9.34 30.62
CA ILE A 676 15.71 -8.28 31.64
C ILE A 676 16.24 -6.97 31.05
N LEU A 677 15.53 -5.87 31.27
CA LEU A 677 15.97 -4.51 30.97
C LEU A 677 16.20 -3.75 32.29
N ALA A 678 17.46 -3.36 32.55
CA ALA A 678 17.86 -2.67 33.77
C ALA A 678 17.34 -1.20 33.80
N PRO A 679 17.30 -0.53 34.97
CA PRO A 679 16.90 0.87 35.06
C PRO A 679 17.76 1.77 34.15
N GLY A 680 17.12 2.60 33.32
CA GLY A 680 17.80 3.48 32.36
C GLY A 680 18.47 2.77 31.19
N GLU A 681 18.26 1.47 31.01
CA GLU A 681 18.85 0.71 29.92
C GLU A 681 18.00 0.83 28.64
N HIS A 682 18.70 0.98 27.50
CA HIS A 682 18.14 1.00 26.16
C HIS A 682 18.54 -0.29 25.43
N ALA A 683 17.63 -0.83 24.62
CA ALA A 683 17.88 -2.04 23.86
C ALA A 683 17.00 -2.11 22.61
N CYS A 684 17.50 -2.77 21.57
CA CYS A 684 16.85 -2.80 20.26
C CYS A 684 16.34 -4.19 19.90
N VAL A 685 15.32 -4.22 19.06
CA VAL A 685 14.97 -5.37 18.20
C VAL A 685 15.12 -4.94 16.76
N ALA A 686 15.66 -5.80 15.91
CA ALA A 686 15.99 -5.44 14.52
C ALA A 686 15.32 -6.39 13.53
N ARG A 687 15.14 -5.95 12.28
CA ARG A 687 14.61 -6.81 11.21
C ARG A 687 15.62 -7.81 10.69
N ASP A 688 16.89 -7.39 10.64
CA ASP A 688 18.02 -8.22 10.24
C ASP A 688 19.13 -8.03 11.28
N SER A 689 19.30 -9.05 12.11
CA SER A 689 20.25 -9.04 13.22
C SER A 689 21.71 -8.92 12.76
N ALA A 690 22.05 -9.46 11.59
CA ALA A 690 23.40 -9.42 11.05
C ALA A 690 23.73 -8.02 10.51
N LEU A 691 22.82 -7.39 9.77
CA LEU A 691 22.96 -6.01 9.31
C LEU A 691 23.05 -5.03 10.47
N PHE A 692 22.16 -5.16 11.47
CA PHE A 692 22.15 -4.30 12.63
C PHE A 692 23.46 -4.41 13.44
N THR A 693 23.92 -5.63 13.73
CA THR A 693 25.15 -5.86 14.50
C THR A 693 26.40 -5.36 13.76
N ALA A 694 26.41 -5.48 12.43
CA ALA A 694 27.50 -4.95 11.61
C ALA A 694 27.52 -3.41 11.59
N ALA A 695 26.35 -2.78 11.54
CA ALA A 695 26.20 -1.33 11.56
C ALA A 695 26.52 -0.70 12.93
N PHE A 696 26.11 -1.36 14.02
CA PHE A 696 26.17 -0.84 15.38
C PHE A 696 26.89 -1.80 16.35
N PRO A 697 28.21 -1.98 16.20
CA PRO A 697 28.96 -2.87 17.07
C PRO A 697 28.93 -2.37 18.52
N GLY A 698 28.26 -3.14 19.39
CA GLY A 698 28.13 -2.83 20.82
C GLY A 698 26.73 -2.38 21.24
N ALA A 699 25.81 -2.11 20.31
CA ALA A 699 24.40 -1.88 20.63
C ALA A 699 23.75 -3.15 21.20
N ARG A 700 22.86 -3.01 22.17
CA ARG A 700 22.19 -4.12 22.84
C ARG A 700 21.03 -4.63 22.00
N LEU A 701 21.25 -5.71 21.25
CA LEU A 701 20.21 -6.38 20.46
C LEU A 701 19.52 -7.49 21.27
N LEU A 702 18.19 -7.40 21.40
CA LEU A 702 17.35 -8.39 22.09
C LEU A 702 16.87 -9.51 21.16
N GLY A 703 16.83 -9.27 19.85
CA GLY A 703 16.50 -10.27 18.86
C GLY A 703 16.05 -9.71 17.51
N GLU A 704 15.67 -10.62 16.62
CA GLU A 704 15.20 -10.32 15.27
C GLU A 704 13.66 -10.38 15.20
N PHE A 705 13.01 -9.32 14.73
CA PHE A 705 11.57 -9.30 14.49
C PHE A 705 11.23 -9.73 13.06
N SER A 706 10.03 -10.26 12.88
CA SER A 706 9.47 -10.56 11.55
C SER A 706 8.52 -9.45 11.07
N GLY A 707 8.30 -9.38 9.76
CA GLY A 707 7.61 -8.26 9.12
C GLY A 707 8.57 -7.12 8.76
N SER A 708 8.03 -5.91 8.60
CA SER A 708 8.81 -4.72 8.28
C SER A 708 8.07 -3.49 8.77
N LEU A 709 8.80 -2.50 9.28
CA LEU A 709 8.21 -1.19 9.54
C LEU A 709 7.80 -0.54 8.22
N SER A 710 6.54 -0.14 8.09
CA SER A 710 6.04 0.58 6.92
C SER A 710 6.77 1.92 6.75
N ARG A 711 7.13 2.26 5.51
CA ARG A 711 7.82 3.52 5.21
C ARG A 711 6.87 4.72 5.13
N THR A 712 5.56 4.50 5.22
CA THR A 712 4.55 5.57 5.10
C THR A 712 3.83 5.85 6.41
N SER A 713 3.43 4.79 7.12
CA SER A 713 2.83 4.86 8.45
C SER A 713 2.71 3.45 9.02
N GLU A 714 2.89 3.30 10.32
CA GLU A 714 2.68 2.03 11.02
C GLU A 714 2.07 2.27 12.41
N TYR A 715 1.44 1.24 12.98
CA TYR A 715 1.03 1.22 14.38
C TYR A 715 1.77 0.10 15.12
N ILE A 716 2.67 0.49 16.02
CA ILE A 716 3.47 -0.39 16.86
C ILE A 716 2.82 -0.46 18.23
N LEU A 717 2.60 -1.67 18.72
CA LEU A 717 2.00 -1.92 20.04
C LEU A 717 2.88 -2.90 20.82
N LEU A 718 3.49 -2.41 21.89
CA LEU A 718 4.21 -3.22 22.86
C LEU A 718 3.24 -3.68 23.95
N ARG A 719 3.23 -4.98 24.26
CA ARG A 719 2.37 -5.55 25.30
C ARG A 719 3.17 -6.31 26.34
N ASP A 720 2.64 -6.33 27.55
CA ASP A 720 3.18 -7.14 28.64
C ASP A 720 2.91 -8.64 28.43
N ALA A 721 3.44 -9.48 29.33
CA ALA A 721 3.20 -10.93 29.33
C ALA A 721 1.71 -11.31 29.46
N HIS A 722 0.87 -10.38 29.90
CA HIS A 722 -0.58 -10.52 29.97
C HIS A 722 -1.29 -9.91 28.75
N ARG A 723 -0.58 -9.54 27.68
CA ARG A 723 -1.11 -8.91 26.47
C ARG A 723 -1.83 -7.59 26.71
N ASN A 724 -1.54 -6.90 27.81
CA ASN A 724 -2.01 -5.54 28.02
C ASN A 724 -1.06 -4.55 27.35
N PRO A 725 -1.56 -3.47 26.71
CA PRO A 725 -0.73 -2.41 26.16
C PRO A 725 0.20 -1.82 27.22
N VAL A 726 1.50 -1.79 26.95
CA VAL A 726 2.50 -1.11 27.79
C VAL A 726 2.79 0.26 27.20
N ASP A 727 3.13 0.28 25.91
CA ASP A 727 3.37 1.50 25.15
C ASP A 727 3.00 1.29 23.67
N GLU A 728 2.73 2.38 22.98
CA GLU A 728 2.27 2.35 21.60
C GLU A 728 2.74 3.56 20.80
N LEU A 729 3.02 3.36 19.51
CA LEU A 729 3.45 4.40 18.59
C LEU A 729 2.71 4.25 17.27
N ARG A 730 2.05 5.32 16.82
CA ARG A 730 1.53 5.43 15.45
C ARG A 730 2.20 6.58 14.72
N TYR A 731 3.22 6.28 13.92
CA TYR A 731 3.96 7.28 13.14
C TYR A 731 3.45 7.40 11.70
N PHE A 732 3.84 8.49 11.04
CA PHE A 732 3.57 8.78 9.63
C PHE A 732 4.82 9.38 8.98
N ASP A 733 4.92 9.30 7.65
CA ASP A 733 6.01 9.83 6.82
C ASP A 733 5.93 11.34 6.55
N GLY A 734 4.95 12.03 7.14
CA GLY A 734 4.75 13.46 6.90
C GLY A 734 3.84 14.17 7.89
N GLY A 735 3.45 15.39 7.54
CA GLY A 735 2.64 16.25 8.40
C GLY A 735 3.45 16.83 9.56
N ARG A 736 3.08 16.48 10.79
CA ARG A 736 3.79 16.93 12.01
C ARG A 736 5.00 16.06 12.36
N TRP A 737 5.17 14.92 11.69
CA TRP A 737 6.27 14.00 11.94
C TRP A 737 7.56 14.49 11.26
N PRO A 738 8.74 14.27 11.88
CA PRO A 738 10.04 14.66 11.34
C PRO A 738 10.35 14.03 9.97
N LYS A 739 10.34 14.85 8.91
CA LYS A 739 10.55 14.38 7.53
C LYS A 739 11.94 13.79 7.26
N ALA A 740 12.97 14.21 7.99
CA ALA A 740 14.32 13.65 7.84
C ALA A 740 14.41 12.16 8.19
N ALA A 741 13.48 11.65 9.01
CA ALA A 741 13.38 10.23 9.34
C ALA A 741 12.79 9.37 8.19
N ASP A 742 12.17 10.01 7.18
CA ASP A 742 11.58 9.33 6.03
C ASP A 742 12.59 9.05 4.91
N GLY A 743 13.60 8.21 5.16
CA GLY A 743 14.64 7.90 4.16
C GLY A 743 15.63 9.05 3.92
N GLY A 744 15.40 10.19 4.59
CA GLY A 744 16.24 11.37 4.60
C GLY A 744 17.49 11.23 5.45
N GLY A 745 17.80 10.05 5.98
CA GLY A 745 19.04 9.80 6.69
C GLY A 745 19.02 10.15 8.17
N SER A 746 17.85 10.14 8.82
CA SER A 746 17.72 10.13 10.27
C SER A 746 16.83 8.96 10.72
N THR A 747 16.84 8.64 12.00
CA THR A 747 15.80 7.86 12.67
C THR A 747 14.77 8.80 13.30
N LEU A 748 13.71 8.21 13.86
CA LEU A 748 12.69 8.93 14.63
C LEU A 748 12.92 8.65 16.12
N GLU A 749 13.31 9.68 16.87
CA GLU A 749 13.72 9.62 18.27
C GLU A 749 12.74 10.36 19.19
N LEU A 750 12.42 9.78 20.34
CA LEU A 750 11.58 10.38 21.36
C LEU A 750 12.39 11.41 22.15
N ARG A 751 11.89 12.64 22.23
CA ARG A 751 12.60 13.77 22.87
C ARG A 751 12.71 13.65 24.39
N ASP A 752 11.74 13.00 25.02
CA ASP A 752 11.65 12.78 26.46
C ASP A 752 10.91 11.46 26.70
N LEU A 753 11.54 10.53 27.43
CA LEU A 753 10.95 9.22 27.73
C LEU A 753 9.62 9.29 28.51
N ASN A 754 9.25 10.45 29.07
CA ASN A 754 7.97 10.68 29.75
C ASN A 754 6.89 11.31 28.86
N ALA A 755 7.21 11.64 27.61
CA ALA A 755 6.25 12.21 26.68
C ALA A 755 5.23 11.18 26.18
N ASP A 756 4.13 11.67 25.60
CA ASP A 756 3.10 10.83 24.97
C ASP A 756 3.57 10.41 23.57
N ASN A 757 3.84 9.12 23.38
CA ASN A 757 4.29 8.55 22.11
C ASN A 757 3.27 8.71 20.97
N GLY A 758 2.00 8.97 21.29
CA GLY A 758 0.96 9.29 20.32
C GLY A 758 1.02 10.71 19.74
N ASP A 759 1.83 11.62 20.31
CA ASP A 759 1.98 12.99 19.83
C ASP A 759 3.25 13.18 19.00
N ALA A 760 3.10 13.53 17.72
CA ALA A 760 4.21 13.75 16.80
C ALA A 760 5.23 14.80 17.30
N VAL A 761 4.81 15.77 18.12
CA VAL A 761 5.73 16.81 18.64
C VAL A 761 6.68 16.27 19.71
N ALA A 762 6.35 15.12 20.32
CA ALA A 762 7.24 14.41 21.24
C ALA A 762 8.44 13.78 20.51
N TRP A 763 8.38 13.68 19.18
CA TRP A 763 9.41 13.04 18.37
C TRP A 763 10.30 14.06 17.62
N ALA A 764 11.54 13.65 17.34
CA ALA A 764 12.54 14.38 16.59
C ALA A 764 13.21 13.46 15.56
N ALA A 765 13.83 14.04 14.54
CA ALA A 765 14.77 13.31 13.72
C ALA A 765 16.11 13.26 14.45
N SER A 766 16.81 12.11 14.39
CA SER A 766 18.17 12.00 14.91
C SER A 766 19.12 12.98 14.25
N ASP A 767 20.07 13.50 15.04
CA ASP A 767 21.12 14.39 14.56
C ASP A 767 22.37 13.61 14.13
N GLU A 768 22.46 13.37 12.84
CA GLU A 768 23.59 12.66 12.22
C GLU A 768 24.76 13.59 11.84
N SER A 769 24.65 14.90 12.08
CA SER A 769 25.62 15.87 11.57
C SER A 769 27.04 15.61 12.08
N SER A 770 27.18 15.17 13.34
CA SER A 770 28.48 14.82 13.94
C SER A 770 29.21 13.64 13.25
N ARG A 771 28.48 12.85 12.45
CA ARG A 771 28.99 11.68 11.72
C ARG A 771 29.31 11.99 10.26
N THR A 772 29.29 13.26 9.86
CA THR A 772 29.72 13.72 8.53
C THR A 772 30.93 14.62 8.60
N GLU A 773 31.68 14.64 7.51
CA GLU A 773 32.91 15.42 7.37
C GLU A 773 32.88 16.22 6.07
N TRP A 774 33.61 17.33 6.03
CA TRP A 774 33.85 18.10 4.81
C TRP A 774 34.66 17.29 3.79
N LYS A 775 34.15 17.17 2.56
CA LYS A 775 34.86 16.51 1.44
C LYS A 775 34.83 17.38 0.19
N THR A 776 35.91 17.31 -0.58
CA THR A 776 36.00 17.98 -1.88
C THR A 776 35.41 17.09 -2.96
N TYR A 777 34.51 17.66 -3.74
CA TYR A 777 33.91 17.05 -4.92
C TYR A 777 34.38 17.82 -6.14
N THR A 778 34.89 17.12 -7.16
CA THR A 778 35.39 17.72 -8.40
C THR A 778 34.91 16.90 -9.59
N TYR A 779 34.45 17.57 -10.63
CA TYR A 779 34.19 16.94 -11.92
C TYR A 779 34.58 17.86 -13.08
N ARG A 780 34.89 17.26 -14.23
CA ARG A 780 35.22 17.96 -15.47
C ARG A 780 34.23 17.59 -16.54
N GLU A 781 33.79 18.58 -17.30
CA GLU A 781 32.90 18.35 -18.43
C GLU A 781 33.12 19.38 -19.54
N ARG A 782 32.98 18.94 -20.79
CA ARG A 782 33.05 19.81 -21.96
C ARG A 782 31.66 20.42 -22.21
N ALA A 783 31.57 21.74 -22.19
CA ALA A 783 30.30 22.43 -22.38
C ALA A 783 29.71 22.11 -23.77
N ALA A 784 28.54 21.49 -23.82
CA ALA A 784 27.85 21.18 -25.05
C ALA A 784 26.88 22.31 -25.47
N SER A 785 26.46 22.32 -26.73
CA SER A 785 25.36 23.18 -27.17
C SER A 785 24.06 22.79 -26.48
N SER A 786 23.22 23.76 -26.15
CA SER A 786 21.92 23.54 -25.50
C SER A 786 20.83 24.42 -26.10
N ARG A 787 19.56 24.12 -25.81
CA ARG A 787 18.40 24.89 -26.29
C ARG A 787 18.32 26.23 -25.56
N GLY A 788 18.95 27.26 -26.11
CA GLY A 788 18.87 28.64 -25.62
C GLY A 788 19.98 29.54 -26.20
N PRO A 789 19.83 30.87 -26.12
CA PRO A 789 20.83 31.81 -26.64
C PRO A 789 22.15 31.73 -25.85
N ASP A 790 23.25 31.48 -26.54
CA ASP A 790 24.57 31.24 -25.96
C ASP A 790 25.15 32.44 -25.17
N ASN A 791 24.61 33.66 -25.34
CA ASN A 791 25.22 34.87 -24.79
C ASN A 791 24.30 35.73 -23.89
N GLN A 792 23.05 35.29 -23.67
CA GLN A 792 22.07 36.08 -22.92
C GLN A 792 22.17 35.86 -21.40
N TRP A 793 22.50 34.64 -20.98
CA TRP A 793 22.54 34.22 -19.57
C TRP A 793 23.95 33.81 -19.17
N ARG A 794 24.30 34.02 -17.90
CA ARG A 794 25.66 33.80 -17.37
C ARG A 794 25.58 33.36 -15.91
N GLU A 795 25.00 32.20 -15.67
CA GLU A 795 24.71 31.73 -14.31
C GLU A 795 25.36 30.39 -14.05
N PHE A 796 25.91 30.26 -12.83
CA PHE A 796 26.12 28.97 -12.18
C PHE A 796 24.93 28.71 -11.28
N ASN A 797 24.35 27.52 -11.39
CA ASN A 797 23.15 27.12 -10.65
C ASN A 797 23.43 25.84 -9.89
N MET A 798 22.88 25.74 -8.69
CA MET A 798 22.91 24.54 -7.87
C MET A 798 21.65 24.38 -7.05
N GLY A 799 21.39 23.16 -6.58
CA GLY A 799 20.31 22.86 -5.66
C GLY A 799 20.17 21.37 -5.40
N LEU A 800 19.53 21.01 -4.30
CA LEU A 800 19.24 19.61 -3.97
C LEU A 800 18.11 19.04 -4.85
N LEU A 801 18.19 17.74 -5.19
CA LEU A 801 17.15 17.04 -5.97
C LEU A 801 15.94 16.57 -5.14
N SER A 802 15.98 16.75 -3.82
CA SER A 802 14.83 16.63 -2.92
C SER A 802 15.05 17.58 -1.75
N ASP A 803 14.14 17.61 -0.80
CA ASP A 803 14.34 18.29 0.48
C ASP A 803 15.55 17.75 1.26
N GLY A 804 16.16 18.62 2.05
CA GLY A 804 17.35 18.31 2.83
C GLY A 804 18.17 19.55 3.17
N GLU A 805 19.25 19.30 3.88
CA GLU A 805 20.18 20.31 4.36
C GLU A 805 21.64 19.90 4.11
N MET A 806 22.45 20.87 3.68
CA MET A 806 23.85 20.65 3.33
C MET A 806 24.65 21.94 3.52
N LEU A 807 25.90 21.80 3.95
CA LEU A 807 26.87 22.90 3.96
C LEU A 807 27.75 22.79 2.72
N ILE A 808 28.03 23.92 2.07
CA ILE A 808 28.93 24.02 0.92
C ILE A 808 29.90 25.19 1.08
N ASP A 809 31.15 24.97 0.68
CA ASP A 809 32.23 25.97 0.72
C ASP A 809 33.22 25.75 -0.46
N ASP A 810 34.17 26.67 -0.63
CA ASP A 810 35.30 26.59 -1.59
C ASP A 810 34.87 26.23 -3.01
N ILE A 811 33.80 26.87 -3.50
CA ILE A 811 33.22 26.59 -4.80
C ILE A 811 34.02 27.23 -5.93
N SER A 812 34.26 26.49 -7.01
CA SER A 812 35.03 26.93 -8.16
C SER A 812 34.41 26.48 -9.47
N VAL A 813 34.56 27.32 -10.51
CA VAL A 813 34.25 26.98 -11.91
C VAL A 813 35.44 27.44 -12.75
N ILE A 814 36.31 26.51 -13.11
CA ILE A 814 37.56 26.78 -13.84
C ILE A 814 37.41 26.41 -15.31
N GLU A 815 37.57 27.39 -16.19
CA GLU A 815 37.65 27.19 -17.64
C GLU A 815 39.07 26.77 -18.06
N ASN A 816 39.21 25.78 -18.95
CA ASN A 816 40.51 25.25 -19.41
C ASN A 816 41.45 24.85 -18.26
N PRO A 817 41.07 23.89 -17.40
CA PRO A 817 41.80 23.58 -16.17
C PRO A 817 43.26 23.15 -16.40
N ASP A 818 43.57 22.47 -17.51
CA ASP A 818 44.94 22.02 -17.84
C ASP A 818 45.72 23.02 -18.72
N GLY A 819 45.12 24.18 -19.02
CA GLY A 819 45.70 25.21 -19.89
C GLY A 819 45.75 26.57 -19.22
N GLY A 820 45.22 27.60 -19.89
CA GLY A 820 45.05 28.94 -19.33
C GLY A 820 43.85 28.99 -18.38
N ALA A 821 43.97 28.38 -17.21
CA ALA A 821 42.91 28.26 -16.21
C ALA A 821 42.30 29.64 -15.85
N VAL A 822 40.98 29.78 -16.00
CA VAL A 822 40.25 31.02 -15.64
C VAL A 822 39.11 30.70 -14.68
N GLN A 823 39.14 31.28 -13.49
CA GLN A 823 38.03 31.24 -12.53
C GLN A 823 36.84 32.08 -13.03
N LYS A 824 35.66 31.46 -13.08
CA LYS A 824 34.43 32.07 -13.58
C LYS A 824 33.54 32.62 -12.48
N LEU A 825 33.76 32.25 -11.22
CA LEU A 825 33.04 32.81 -10.06
C LEU A 825 33.79 34.00 -9.46
N SER A 826 33.04 35.04 -9.05
CA SER A 826 33.61 36.19 -8.33
C SER A 826 33.66 36.00 -6.82
N ASP A 827 32.86 35.08 -6.29
CA ASP A 827 32.84 34.70 -4.88
C ASP A 827 32.87 33.17 -4.78
N THR A 828 33.91 32.65 -4.15
CA THR A 828 34.20 31.22 -4.01
C THR A 828 34.11 30.75 -2.56
N THR A 829 33.98 31.67 -1.60
CA THR A 829 34.10 31.43 -0.15
C THR A 829 32.91 32.00 0.62
N PHE A 830 31.83 32.36 -0.09
CA PHE A 830 30.59 32.90 0.48
C PHE A 830 30.75 34.17 1.33
N ASN A 831 31.88 34.86 1.25
CA ASN A 831 32.13 36.11 1.97
C ASN A 831 31.34 37.30 1.39
N ASN A 832 30.72 37.14 0.21
CA ASN A 832 29.85 38.13 -0.40
C ASN A 832 28.43 37.59 -0.59
N ALA A 833 27.62 37.62 0.47
CA ALA A 833 26.26 37.12 0.44
C ALA A 833 25.36 37.73 -0.64
N ALA A 834 25.63 38.97 -1.07
CA ALA A 834 24.86 39.63 -2.13
C ALA A 834 25.06 39.00 -3.53
N ALA A 835 26.14 38.22 -3.72
CA ALA A 835 26.44 37.54 -4.98
C ALA A 835 25.50 36.36 -5.26
N TRP A 836 24.94 35.75 -4.21
CA TRP A 836 24.14 34.54 -4.31
C TRP A 836 22.63 34.84 -4.20
N LYS A 837 21.84 34.15 -5.01
CA LYS A 837 20.37 34.21 -4.98
C LYS A 837 19.81 32.84 -4.67
N LEU A 838 19.01 32.76 -3.61
CA LEU A 838 18.31 31.57 -3.18
C LEU A 838 16.81 31.79 -3.40
N VAL A 839 16.18 30.96 -4.21
CA VAL A 839 14.78 31.17 -4.64
C VAL A 839 13.95 29.90 -4.54
N GLY A 840 12.61 30.08 -4.54
CA GLY A 840 11.66 28.98 -4.53
C GLY A 840 11.75 28.13 -3.27
N ASN A 841 11.97 26.83 -3.44
CA ASN A 841 12.10 25.86 -2.35
C ASN A 841 13.47 25.87 -1.65
N HIS A 842 14.45 26.62 -2.17
CA HIS A 842 15.80 26.77 -1.58
C HIS A 842 15.97 28.10 -0.82
N ARG A 843 14.93 28.93 -0.76
CA ARG A 843 14.97 30.28 -0.16
C ARG A 843 15.28 30.32 1.35
N HIS A 844 15.16 29.19 2.03
CA HIS A 844 15.41 29.08 3.47
C HIS A 844 16.89 28.86 3.80
N GLY A 845 17.74 28.66 2.77
CA GLY A 845 19.18 28.63 2.97
C GLY A 845 19.74 29.99 3.37
N GLU A 846 20.94 29.97 3.92
CA GLU A 846 21.60 31.15 4.48
C GLU A 846 23.12 30.97 4.45
N ILE A 847 23.86 32.08 4.44
CA ILE A 847 25.30 32.05 4.62
C ILE A 847 25.58 32.25 6.11
N ILE A 848 26.23 31.28 6.71
CA ILE A 848 26.51 31.21 8.16
C ILE A 848 28.02 31.13 8.40
N ASP A 849 28.41 31.25 9.67
CA ASP A 849 29.74 30.77 10.07
C ASP A 849 29.77 29.24 10.00
N ASP A 850 30.88 28.69 9.48
CA ASP A 850 31.18 27.27 9.52
C ASP A 850 31.04 26.77 10.97
N PRO A 851 30.15 25.81 11.26
CA PRO A 851 29.99 25.27 12.60
C PRO A 851 31.29 24.73 13.21
N ASP A 852 32.21 24.23 12.38
CA ASP A 852 33.48 23.67 12.83
C ASP A 852 34.58 24.75 12.92
N THR A 853 34.47 25.83 12.14
CA THR A 853 35.48 26.90 12.04
C THR A 853 34.84 28.30 12.08
N PRO A 854 34.40 28.78 13.26
CA PRO A 854 33.74 30.08 13.39
C PRO A 854 34.56 31.23 12.78
N GLY A 855 33.93 32.01 11.89
CA GLY A 855 34.57 33.09 11.13
C GLY A 855 34.89 32.74 9.67
N ASN A 856 34.94 31.45 9.31
CA ASN A 856 34.85 31.01 7.92
C ASN A 856 33.38 31.05 7.47
N LYS A 857 33.07 31.62 6.30
CA LYS A 857 31.69 31.68 5.80
C LYS A 857 31.39 30.50 4.90
N VAL A 858 30.27 29.82 5.15
CA VAL A 858 29.78 28.71 4.34
C VAL A 858 28.33 28.95 3.95
N LEU A 859 27.90 28.38 2.83
CA LEU A 859 26.49 28.38 2.47
C LEU A 859 25.81 27.15 3.06
N ARG A 860 24.85 27.37 3.95
CA ARG A 860 23.89 26.38 4.43
C ARG A 860 22.72 26.33 3.48
N ILE A 861 22.68 25.28 2.65
CA ILE A 861 21.57 24.98 1.74
C ILE A 861 20.45 24.34 2.56
N VAL A 862 19.25 24.92 2.53
CA VAL A 862 18.04 24.32 3.10
C VAL A 862 16.98 24.25 2.01
N ALA A 863 16.62 23.02 1.60
CA ALA A 863 15.65 22.76 0.54
C ALA A 863 14.39 22.11 1.12
N THR A 864 13.21 22.59 0.70
CA THR A 864 11.92 21.93 1.00
C THR A 864 11.41 21.06 -0.14
N GLY A 865 12.21 20.91 -1.21
CA GLY A 865 11.90 20.11 -2.39
C GLY A 865 12.99 20.21 -3.45
N ALA A 866 12.76 19.55 -4.60
CA ALA A 866 13.73 19.45 -5.68
C ALA A 866 14.06 20.81 -6.34
N THR A 867 15.29 20.93 -6.83
CA THR A 867 15.70 22.01 -7.73
C THR A 867 15.09 21.84 -9.11
N GLU A 868 14.82 22.96 -9.77
CA GLU A 868 14.21 23.01 -11.09
C GLU A 868 14.95 23.95 -12.02
N HIS A 869 14.50 24.02 -13.26
CA HIS A 869 15.19 24.78 -14.28
C HIS A 869 15.16 26.32 -14.10
N MET A 870 14.17 26.89 -13.39
CA MET A 870 14.02 28.36 -13.26
C MET A 870 13.67 28.85 -11.84
N HIS A 871 12.75 28.19 -11.15
CA HIS A 871 12.11 28.78 -9.95
C HIS A 871 12.67 28.27 -8.62
N ASN A 872 13.19 27.04 -8.58
CA ASN A 872 13.69 26.38 -7.38
C ASN A 872 15.19 26.13 -7.53
N GLN A 873 16.03 27.08 -7.13
CA GLN A 873 17.48 26.95 -7.28
C GLN A 873 18.24 27.99 -6.45
N ILE A 874 19.54 27.76 -6.32
CA ILE A 874 20.53 28.69 -5.82
C ILE A 874 21.44 29.06 -7.00
N PHE A 875 21.67 30.35 -7.23
CA PHE A 875 22.48 30.76 -8.37
C PHE A 875 23.31 32.02 -8.12
N THR A 876 24.38 32.15 -8.89
CA THR A 876 25.24 33.33 -8.95
C THR A 876 25.64 33.62 -10.39
N LYS A 877 26.09 34.85 -10.64
CA LYS A 877 26.49 35.32 -11.96
C LYS A 877 27.95 34.99 -12.24
N LEU A 878 28.22 34.41 -13.41
CA LEU A 878 29.58 34.18 -13.92
C LEU A 878 30.25 35.50 -14.35
N SER A 879 31.55 35.60 -14.12
CA SER A 879 32.39 36.77 -14.47
C SER A 879 32.46 37.03 -15.98
N SER A 880 32.30 36.00 -16.79
CA SER A 880 32.32 36.05 -18.27
C SER A 880 31.47 34.91 -18.86
N PRO A 881 31.01 35.01 -20.13
CA PRO A 881 30.30 33.92 -20.81
C PRO A 881 31.12 32.63 -20.85
N ILE A 882 30.44 31.50 -21.03
CA ILE A 882 31.10 30.21 -21.28
C ILE A 882 31.11 29.91 -22.79
N SER A 883 31.97 28.99 -23.19
CA SER A 883 32.22 28.64 -24.58
C SER A 883 31.87 27.18 -24.81
N ASN A 884 30.96 26.91 -25.76
CA ASN A 884 30.68 25.53 -26.18
C ASN A 884 31.94 24.90 -26.77
N GLY A 885 32.18 23.63 -26.48
CA GLY A 885 33.38 22.90 -26.86
C GLY A 885 34.57 23.10 -25.91
N THR A 886 34.47 23.99 -24.92
CA THR A 886 35.51 24.20 -23.90
C THR A 886 35.28 23.30 -22.68
N GLU A 887 36.36 22.83 -22.06
CA GLU A 887 36.32 22.05 -20.83
C GLU A 887 36.27 22.96 -19.60
N TYR A 888 35.40 22.60 -18.66
CA TYR A 888 35.26 23.26 -17.37
C TYR A 888 35.45 22.23 -16.25
N GLU A 889 36.19 22.62 -15.22
CA GLU A 889 36.27 21.92 -13.94
C GLU A 889 35.39 22.64 -12.92
N ILE A 890 34.48 21.92 -12.29
CA ILE A 890 33.64 22.42 -11.20
C ILE A 890 34.05 21.67 -9.94
N SER A 891 34.39 22.41 -8.89
CA SER A 891 34.74 21.83 -7.60
C SER A 891 34.15 22.61 -6.44
N PHE A 892 33.95 21.93 -5.31
CA PHE A 892 33.47 22.52 -4.06
C PHE A 892 33.76 21.58 -2.90
N ARG A 893 33.83 22.10 -1.67
CA ARG A 893 33.70 21.31 -0.46
C ARG A 893 32.25 21.23 -0.05
N ALA A 894 31.78 20.05 0.35
CA ALA A 894 30.44 19.86 0.89
C ALA A 894 30.45 18.94 2.11
N ARG A 895 29.50 19.17 3.00
CA ARG A 895 29.17 18.32 4.14
C ARG A 895 27.66 18.16 4.21
N TRP A 896 27.19 16.91 4.18
CA TRP A 896 25.76 16.62 4.34
C TRP A 896 25.33 16.84 5.80
N VAL A 897 24.10 17.35 5.99
CA VAL A 897 23.50 17.56 7.31
C VAL A 897 22.26 16.69 7.50
N SER A 898 21.29 16.75 6.57
CA SER A 898 20.09 15.92 6.60
C SER A 898 19.42 15.81 5.21
N GLY A 899 18.52 14.85 5.03
CA GLY A 899 17.72 14.70 3.81
C GLY A 899 18.51 14.28 2.57
N SER A 900 18.19 14.89 1.44
CA SER A 900 18.78 14.55 0.14
C SER A 900 20.30 14.75 0.10
N ARG A 901 21.00 13.71 -0.35
CA ARG A 901 22.45 13.77 -0.63
C ARG A 901 22.78 14.15 -2.08
N GLN A 902 21.78 14.43 -2.91
CA GLN A 902 21.94 14.66 -4.34
C GLN A 902 22.01 16.17 -4.62
N LEU A 903 23.22 16.70 -4.74
CA LEU A 903 23.46 18.09 -5.10
C LEU A 903 23.64 18.20 -6.62
N HIS A 904 22.68 18.83 -7.29
CA HIS A 904 22.77 19.11 -8.71
C HIS A 904 23.47 20.45 -8.93
N THR A 905 24.44 20.48 -9.84
CA THR A 905 25.20 21.67 -10.24
C THR A 905 25.20 21.79 -11.76
N ARG A 906 25.09 23.02 -12.28
CA ARG A 906 25.11 23.27 -13.73
C ARG A 906 25.46 24.71 -14.08
N LEU A 907 25.93 24.90 -15.30
CA LEU A 907 25.97 26.19 -15.97
C LEU A 907 24.65 26.43 -16.72
N TYR A 908 24.38 27.67 -17.10
CA TYR A 908 23.13 28.06 -17.76
C TYR A 908 22.75 27.17 -18.96
N PHE A 909 21.46 26.84 -19.08
CA PHE A 909 20.88 25.86 -20.01
C PHE A 909 21.47 24.44 -19.89
N ASN A 910 21.69 23.92 -18.67
CA ASN A 910 22.14 22.54 -18.39
C ASN A 910 23.49 22.18 -19.00
N ARG A 911 24.39 23.14 -19.15
CA ARG A 911 25.78 22.85 -19.53
C ARG A 911 26.56 22.37 -18.33
N CYS A 912 27.42 21.38 -18.53
CA CYS A 912 28.24 20.79 -17.46
C CYS A 912 27.37 20.38 -16.25
N ALA A 913 26.19 19.81 -16.54
CA ALA A 913 25.21 19.48 -15.53
C ALA A 913 25.56 18.14 -14.88
N ASN A 914 25.73 18.14 -13.56
CA ASN A 914 26.10 16.94 -12.82
C ASN A 914 25.27 16.78 -11.55
N VAL A 915 25.01 15.54 -11.17
CA VAL A 915 24.43 15.18 -9.87
C VAL A 915 25.55 14.63 -9.00
N ASN A 916 25.95 15.40 -7.99
CA ASN A 916 26.99 15.05 -7.07
C ASN A 916 26.35 14.32 -5.88
N LEU A 917 26.79 13.08 -5.63
CA LEU A 917 26.36 12.28 -4.49
C LEU A 917 27.25 12.60 -3.30
N ILE A 918 26.74 13.42 -2.39
CA ILE A 918 27.47 13.82 -1.19
C ILE A 918 27.45 12.66 -0.18
N ASP A 919 28.54 12.56 0.57
CA ASP A 919 28.73 11.49 1.53
C ASP A 919 27.84 11.73 2.74
N ARG A 920 27.16 10.68 3.19
CA ARG A 920 26.35 10.66 4.40
C ARG A 920 26.46 9.29 5.07
N PRO A 921 26.11 9.16 6.36
CA PRO A 921 26.06 7.87 7.02
C PRO A 921 25.11 6.92 6.28
N GLN A 922 25.52 5.67 6.11
CA GLN A 922 24.65 4.64 5.52
C GLN A 922 23.65 4.13 6.56
N ASP A 923 24.11 3.96 7.80
CA ASP A 923 23.33 3.56 8.96
C ASP A 923 23.14 4.76 9.89
N VAL A 924 21.92 4.95 10.40
CA VAL A 924 21.45 6.16 11.08
C VAL A 924 20.88 5.82 12.45
N GLY A 925 20.86 6.79 13.35
CA GLY A 925 20.45 6.67 14.74
C GLY A 925 21.60 6.32 15.68
N ALA A 926 21.31 6.35 16.98
CA ALA A 926 22.25 6.02 18.04
C ALA A 926 21.71 4.89 18.94
N PRO A 927 21.51 3.67 18.39
CA PRO A 927 20.87 2.60 19.13
C PRO A 927 21.63 2.22 20.41
N SER A 928 20.85 2.00 21.47
CA SER A 928 21.25 1.74 22.85
C SER A 928 21.97 2.88 23.57
N ALA A 929 21.91 4.11 23.04
CA ALA A 929 22.39 5.31 23.72
C ALA A 929 21.24 6.02 24.48
N PRO A 930 21.52 6.64 25.64
CA PRO A 930 20.53 7.37 26.44
C PRO A 930 20.23 8.78 25.93
#